data_AF-A0A7H8R1S3-F1
#
_entry.id   AF-A0A7H8R1S3-F1
#
_cell.length_a   1.000
_cell.length_b   1.000
_cell.length_c   1.000
_cell.angle_alpha   90.00
_cell.angle_beta   90.00
_cell.angle_gamma   90.00
#
_symmetry.space_group_name_H-M   'P 1'
#
loop_
_entity.id
_entity.type
_entity.pdbx_description
1 polymer ?
#
loop_
_entity_poly.entity_id
_entity_poly.type
_entity_poly.pdbx_seq_one_letter_code
_entity_poly.pdbx_strand_id
1 'polypeptide(L)'
;MAGELGQITSVIRAIKHSPSQSILPDIFAAIPNKNHTNVGLVAKHTQEVHCDLSDVLRRHEKTHHDTLLQSPPSDSRASFPFSRRDSMIPTSSAEPNIQQTGSNHSMVLPPVMSDHCAPMDDLPETQAPTTEDMNLDDLSLGVNSSDWFLGAELDVEALDLTLSSAIFEWAQPPVPSEIGSRSVSTSNVVTYGRLVDAVKKKWFTYLSPPEEQNLHGQVTSGHGVSIGGGKLQVDDSYRAGLSLELQHRLHDEALPSSDQLNLFAQLFFSRFLPLFPVIHAPTFRLTAENTLLFLSLCSVGSLFVGSSTASMQGMRIFERLNKAILASWESILSRTRAKALSMVQAAIFGQTFAILSGRPRDLVLADVLHGTVMSWARESNKNSIYGQENYEQSNIDLESSDVVEKWHRWIEKEQRSRVEIALNIHDAELSNLLHHDPIRKHRLTQIINLASDDLFAAPTAAKWVLLYQQATRVIFSHLHTDDYFPVASRLSRFSAYGTLESIGALLKEARCSNSLNDNLSQYLSDLLIQWWQKYGEHLFQNEGDDPFSLPILWHSIYMSLYADMDLLEQAVGRNGQVQAITVSTTVRDWACSLEASKCLIHAVLIQRYLERMRFSSEPAIHVPRGIFSAGLAWFCFTCIGSEQAIDPKALEAREIQLLNSEIAVQETQGPPLVDSIGSVNNLHRLIDLLQRLGKDIMDPIKGNLPSIKNLTTENITENVNLINSFCEDLRMKYVLERLVTHLHSFARETRLSSKEWMAGLLFLTEVGKICTDVRQEFILLSDILGLSVLVDSFDHPKPPGATEGTVLGPFHTHKTNYINHGAAVSGDQNGEPLLVVCSVKDTQGRAVENVKIDIWETDSTGHYDVQYSEYTFPDGRGVIHSDKDGLFWFKAITPVPYPIPHDGPVGKLLQKLNRHPYRPSHMHFMFEKEGYDHLITALYIRNDPYESSDAVFGVKDSLVVDIGKVDENIAKRYGTPEGHALLTYDFVLVTEPEATELKEKNMKEALKG
;
A
#
# COMPACT_ATOMS: atom_id res chain seq x y z
N MET A 1 -7.53 -4.08 9.78
CA MET A 1 -7.31 -3.75 8.35
C MET A 1 -7.08 -5.00 7.53
N ALA A 2 -5.98 -5.74 7.70
CA ALA A 2 -5.70 -6.96 6.92
C ALA A 2 -6.87 -7.98 6.88
N GLY A 3 -7.53 -8.25 8.02
CA GLY A 3 -8.69 -9.14 8.07
C GLY A 3 -9.89 -8.63 7.24
N GLU A 4 -10.23 -7.35 7.39
CA GLU A 4 -11.30 -6.66 6.65
C GLU A 4 -11.01 -6.63 5.14
N LEU A 5 -9.80 -6.23 4.74
CA LEU A 5 -9.30 -6.25 3.36
C LEU A 5 -9.25 -7.67 2.78
N GLY A 6 -8.95 -8.67 3.61
CA GLY A 6 -9.02 -10.09 3.26
C GLY A 6 -10.46 -10.56 3.00
N GLN A 7 -11.44 -10.11 3.79
CA GLN A 7 -12.86 -10.37 3.52
C GLN A 7 -13.34 -9.66 2.26
N ILE A 8 -13.01 -8.37 2.08
CA ILE A 8 -13.27 -7.59 0.86
C ILE A 8 -12.71 -8.33 -0.38
N THR A 9 -11.45 -8.78 -0.32
CA THR A 9 -10.80 -9.54 -1.39
C THR A 9 -11.47 -10.89 -1.63
N SER A 10 -11.92 -11.58 -0.56
CA SER A 10 -12.67 -12.83 -0.65
C SER A 10 -14.04 -12.65 -1.30
N VAL A 11 -14.72 -11.54 -1.02
CA VAL A 11 -15.99 -11.12 -1.66
C VAL A 11 -15.76 -10.85 -3.14
N ILE A 12 -14.82 -9.98 -3.51
CA ILE A 12 -14.51 -9.66 -4.92
C ILE A 12 -14.07 -10.91 -5.71
N ARG A 13 -13.27 -11.80 -5.10
CA ARG A 13 -12.92 -13.10 -5.67
C ARG A 13 -14.13 -14.02 -5.83
N ALA A 14 -15.08 -14.01 -4.89
CA ALA A 14 -16.32 -14.79 -5.00
C ALA A 14 -17.26 -14.27 -6.10
N ILE A 15 -17.31 -12.96 -6.29
CA ILE A 15 -18.06 -12.29 -7.36
C ILE A 15 -17.45 -12.66 -8.73
N LYS A 16 -16.12 -12.53 -8.89
CA LYS A 16 -15.39 -12.87 -10.12
C LYS A 16 -15.47 -14.35 -10.51
N HIS A 17 -15.67 -15.25 -9.55
CA HIS A 17 -15.85 -16.70 -9.78
C HIS A 17 -17.29 -17.21 -9.56
N SER A 18 -18.27 -16.30 -9.47
CA SER A 18 -19.68 -16.68 -9.40
C SER A 18 -20.17 -17.19 -10.76
N PRO A 19 -20.96 -18.29 -10.84
CA PRO A 19 -21.54 -18.78 -12.09
C PRO A 19 -22.47 -17.79 -12.82
N SER A 20 -22.76 -16.62 -12.24
CA SER A 20 -23.63 -15.59 -12.84
C SER A 20 -23.18 -15.07 -14.20
N GLN A 21 -21.91 -15.25 -14.61
CA GLN A 21 -21.47 -15.00 -16.00
C GLN A 21 -22.06 -15.99 -17.03
N SER A 22 -22.66 -17.11 -16.61
CA SER A 22 -23.30 -18.10 -17.50
C SER A 22 -24.83 -18.21 -17.33
N ILE A 23 -25.44 -17.43 -16.43
CA ILE A 23 -26.89 -17.51 -16.10
C ILE A 23 -27.58 -16.16 -16.39
N LEU A 24 -27.38 -15.66 -17.61
CA LEU A 24 -28.18 -14.61 -18.26
C LEU A 24 -28.80 -14.97 -19.65
N PRO A 25 -29.04 -16.24 -20.07
CA PRO A 25 -29.72 -16.51 -21.35
C PRO A 25 -31.13 -15.90 -21.49
N ASP A 26 -31.93 -15.93 -20.42
CA ASP A 26 -33.40 -15.78 -20.52
C ASP A 26 -33.87 -14.34 -20.80
N ILE A 27 -32.99 -13.35 -20.72
CA ILE A 27 -33.31 -11.95 -21.06
C ILE A 27 -33.24 -11.68 -22.58
N PHE A 28 -32.55 -12.54 -23.35
CA PHE A 28 -32.42 -12.38 -24.81
C PHE A 28 -33.47 -13.12 -25.65
N ALA A 29 -34.44 -13.80 -25.02
CA ALA A 29 -35.47 -14.61 -25.69
C ALA A 29 -36.58 -13.82 -26.42
N ALA A 30 -36.35 -12.54 -26.77
CA ALA A 30 -37.38 -11.59 -27.20
C ALA A 30 -37.16 -10.92 -28.58
N ILE A 31 -36.29 -11.48 -29.45
CA ILE A 31 -36.14 -11.03 -30.85
C ILE A 31 -36.29 -12.24 -31.79
N PRO A 32 -37.14 -12.18 -32.84
CA PRO A 32 -37.54 -13.38 -33.59
C PRO A 32 -36.55 -13.84 -34.67
N ASN A 33 -36.20 -15.12 -34.61
CA ASN A 33 -35.80 -16.04 -35.70
C ASN A 33 -35.39 -15.47 -37.07
N LYS A 34 -34.19 -15.87 -37.54
CA LYS A 34 -34.01 -16.25 -38.96
C LYS A 34 -32.88 -17.26 -39.21
N ASN A 35 -33.28 -18.34 -39.90
CA ASN A 35 -32.52 -19.30 -40.70
C ASN A 35 -31.66 -20.38 -39.99
N HIS A 36 -31.93 -21.63 -40.38
CA HIS A 36 -31.20 -22.85 -39.99
C HIS A 36 -30.08 -23.19 -40.98
N THR A 37 -29.01 -23.84 -40.49
CA THR A 37 -28.39 -25.12 -40.96
C THR A 37 -27.02 -25.27 -40.28
N ASN A 38 -26.46 -26.46 -39.99
CA ASN A 38 -26.90 -27.85 -40.20
C ASN A 38 -26.46 -28.74 -39.01
N VAL A 39 -26.84 -30.03 -38.96
CA VAL A 39 -26.69 -30.90 -37.77
C VAL A 39 -25.78 -32.13 -37.99
N GLY A 40 -24.90 -32.43 -37.02
CA GLY A 40 -24.20 -33.71 -36.86
C GLY A 40 -22.68 -33.68 -37.18
N LEU A 41 -21.84 -34.55 -36.60
CA LEU A 41 -22.11 -35.74 -35.77
C LEU A 41 -20.91 -36.10 -34.85
N VAL A 42 -21.20 -36.70 -33.68
CA VAL A 42 -20.30 -37.51 -32.80
C VAL A 42 -19.07 -36.83 -32.15
N ALA A 43 -18.89 -37.08 -30.85
CA ALA A 43 -17.73 -36.66 -30.06
C ALA A 43 -16.88 -37.84 -29.59
N LYS A 44 -15.56 -37.64 -29.41
CA LYS A 44 -14.80 -38.21 -28.28
C LYS A 44 -13.42 -37.56 -28.06
N HIS A 45 -13.34 -36.81 -26.95
CA HIS A 45 -12.23 -36.73 -25.98
C HIS A 45 -10.81 -36.22 -26.34
N THR A 46 -10.34 -35.39 -25.39
CA THR A 46 -8.97 -35.21 -24.86
C THR A 46 -7.86 -34.52 -25.67
N GLN A 47 -7.38 -33.44 -25.02
CA GLN A 47 -5.99 -32.96 -24.92
C GLN A 47 -5.37 -32.03 -25.97
N GLU A 48 -4.38 -31.29 -25.45
CA GLU A 48 -3.42 -30.38 -26.08
C GLU A 48 -3.92 -29.31 -27.06
N VAL A 49 -4.08 -28.08 -26.53
CA VAL A 49 -3.80 -26.86 -27.29
C VAL A 49 -2.27 -26.66 -27.27
N HIS A 50 -1.62 -26.84 -28.43
CA HIS A 50 -0.25 -26.38 -28.65
C HIS A 50 -0.27 -25.02 -29.37
N CYS A 51 0.89 -24.36 -29.40
CA CYS A 51 1.03 -22.96 -29.77
C CYS A 51 0.82 -22.63 -31.26
N ASP A 52 0.54 -21.34 -31.48
CA ASP A 52 1.21 -20.45 -32.43
C ASP A 52 0.72 -20.12 -33.86
N LEU A 53 0.92 -18.82 -34.12
CA LEU A 53 1.26 -18.08 -35.33
C LEU A 53 0.34 -17.97 -36.58
N SER A 54 0.34 -16.71 -37.05
CA SER A 54 0.48 -16.26 -38.45
C SER A 54 -0.75 -16.11 -39.37
N ASP A 55 -1.15 -14.84 -39.50
CA ASP A 55 -1.05 -14.03 -40.73
C ASP A 55 -1.95 -14.23 -41.98
N VAL A 56 -1.91 -13.16 -42.78
CA VAL A 56 -2.29 -12.99 -44.19
C VAL A 56 -3.80 -13.03 -44.53
N LEU A 57 -4.38 -11.84 -44.84
CA LEU A 57 -4.79 -11.45 -46.21
C LEU A 57 -5.44 -10.04 -46.32
N ARG A 58 -4.76 -9.16 -47.08
CA ARG A 58 -5.25 -8.14 -48.09
C ARG A 58 -6.51 -7.29 -47.79
N ARG A 59 -6.53 -5.94 -47.84
CA ARG A 59 -6.05 -4.87 -48.78
C ARG A 59 -7.20 -4.27 -49.67
N HIS A 60 -7.10 -2.95 -49.95
CA HIS A 60 -7.94 -2.09 -50.84
C HIS A 60 -9.31 -1.67 -50.26
N GLU A 61 -9.91 -0.50 -50.53
CA GLU A 61 -9.62 0.75 -51.32
C GLU A 61 -10.24 1.94 -50.53
N LYS A 62 -9.86 3.23 -50.51
CA LYS A 62 -9.23 4.26 -51.39
C LYS A 62 -10.23 5.24 -52.10
N THR A 63 -10.11 6.54 -51.75
CA THR A 63 -10.49 7.80 -52.48
C THR A 63 -11.94 8.27 -52.66
N HIS A 64 -12.20 9.55 -52.27
CA HIS A 64 -12.95 10.69 -52.89
C HIS A 64 -13.34 11.70 -51.76
N HIS A 65 -13.07 13.02 -51.76
CA HIS A 65 -13.52 14.16 -52.61
C HIS A 65 -15.07 14.30 -52.69
N ASP A 66 -15.74 15.46 -52.49
CA ASP A 66 -15.28 16.86 -52.31
C ASP A 66 -16.25 17.81 -51.54
N THR A 67 -15.66 18.93 -51.08
CA THR A 67 -16.08 20.32 -50.70
C THR A 67 -17.55 20.86 -50.82
N LEU A 68 -17.81 21.99 -50.12
CA LEU A 68 -18.92 23.01 -50.24
C LEU A 68 -20.22 22.76 -49.39
N LEU A 69 -21.02 23.73 -48.88
CA LEU A 69 -20.96 25.21 -48.75
C LEU A 69 -21.96 25.76 -47.68
N GLN A 70 -21.70 26.97 -47.14
CA GLN A 70 -22.64 28.03 -46.64
C GLN A 70 -23.80 27.77 -45.62
N SER A 71 -23.61 28.29 -44.40
CA SER A 71 -24.40 29.31 -43.63
C SER A 71 -25.97 29.41 -43.61
N PRO A 72 -26.59 29.86 -42.49
CA PRO A 72 -28.06 29.91 -42.24
C PRO A 72 -28.71 31.29 -42.57
N PRO A 73 -29.97 31.65 -42.18
CA PRO A 73 -30.32 32.07 -40.78
C PRO A 73 -31.82 31.93 -40.31
N SER A 74 -32.08 32.28 -39.02
CA SER A 74 -33.28 33.02 -38.46
C SER A 74 -34.73 32.50 -38.69
N ASP A 75 -35.77 32.60 -37.83
CA ASP A 75 -36.14 33.55 -36.76
C ASP A 75 -37.52 33.15 -36.13
N SER A 76 -37.98 33.90 -35.11
CA SER A 76 -39.39 34.18 -34.74
C SER A 76 -40.25 33.11 -34.00
N ARG A 77 -41.28 33.44 -33.17
CA ARG A 77 -41.54 34.56 -32.21
C ARG A 77 -42.84 34.28 -31.40
N ALA A 78 -43.05 34.96 -30.27
CA ALA A 78 -44.36 35.28 -29.62
C ALA A 78 -45.17 34.11 -28.96
N SER A 79 -46.07 34.31 -27.97
CA SER A 79 -46.32 35.45 -27.06
C SER A 79 -47.21 35.10 -25.84
N PHE A 80 -47.04 35.87 -24.76
CA PHE A 80 -47.96 36.15 -23.61
C PHE A 80 -49.40 36.58 -24.04
N PRO A 81 -50.48 36.66 -23.18
CA PRO A 81 -50.45 37.35 -21.85
C PRO A 81 -51.54 37.07 -20.74
N PHE A 82 -51.28 37.62 -19.52
CA PHE A 82 -52.18 38.35 -18.54
C PHE A 82 -53.56 37.76 -18.11
N SER A 83 -54.19 38.05 -16.94
CA SER A 83 -53.88 38.65 -15.60
C SER A 83 -55.20 38.56 -14.75
N ARG A 84 -55.49 39.11 -13.55
CA ARG A 84 -54.88 40.01 -12.52
C ARG A 84 -55.64 39.82 -11.17
N ARG A 85 -55.21 40.51 -10.10
CA ARG A 85 -55.92 40.97 -8.86
C ARG A 85 -55.51 40.30 -7.53
N ASP A 86 -55.45 41.01 -6.39
CA ASP A 86 -55.09 42.42 -6.07
C ASP A 86 -55.04 42.62 -4.53
N SER A 87 -54.54 43.78 -4.05
CA SER A 87 -54.51 44.26 -2.64
C SER A 87 -53.50 43.58 -1.68
N MET A 88 -52.88 44.24 -0.68
CA MET A 88 -52.88 45.68 -0.29
C MET A 88 -51.60 46.03 0.52
N ILE A 89 -51.23 47.33 0.61
CA ILE A 89 -50.14 47.88 1.48
C ILE A 89 -50.62 49.19 2.12
N PRO A 90 -50.31 49.44 3.40
CA PRO A 90 -49.45 50.60 3.82
C PRO A 90 -48.48 50.19 4.97
N THR A 91 -47.40 50.87 5.38
CA THR A 91 -46.49 51.98 4.96
C THR A 91 -45.19 51.79 5.81
N SER A 92 -44.10 52.58 5.91
CA SER A 92 -43.64 53.94 5.50
C SER A 92 -42.08 53.91 5.67
N SER A 93 -41.20 54.43 4.79
CA SER A 93 -40.87 55.84 4.46
C SER A 93 -40.41 56.69 5.67
N ALA A 94 -39.24 57.36 5.69
CA ALA A 94 -38.14 57.46 4.70
C ALA A 94 -36.82 58.00 5.34
N GLU A 95 -35.71 57.93 4.59
CA GLU A 95 -34.63 58.93 4.26
C GLU A 95 -34.39 60.20 5.17
N PRO A 96 -33.21 60.90 5.15
CA PRO A 96 -32.31 61.08 3.98
C PRO A 96 -30.77 61.36 4.16
N ASN A 97 -30.08 61.28 3.00
CA ASN A 97 -29.01 62.16 2.47
C ASN A 97 -27.69 62.56 3.19
N ILE A 98 -26.59 62.23 2.51
CA ILE A 98 -25.53 63.13 1.94
C ILE A 98 -24.88 64.20 2.84
N GLN A 99 -23.54 64.14 2.94
CA GLN A 99 -22.69 65.34 2.87
C GLN A 99 -21.33 65.08 2.18
N GLN A 100 -20.79 66.11 1.52
CA GLN A 100 -19.46 66.18 0.87
C GLN A 100 -18.45 66.81 1.87
N THR A 101 -17.12 66.85 1.74
CA THR A 101 -16.23 67.29 0.62
C THR A 101 -14.74 67.07 0.96
N GLY A 102 -13.88 66.82 -0.04
CA GLY A 102 -12.45 67.24 -0.07
C GLY A 102 -11.42 66.47 0.81
N SER A 103 -10.10 66.62 0.61
CA SER A 103 -9.35 67.21 -0.53
C SER A 103 -7.81 66.98 -0.44
N ASN A 104 -7.16 66.89 -1.61
CA ASN A 104 -5.75 67.22 -1.95
C ASN A 104 -4.58 66.27 -1.60
N HIS A 105 -3.57 66.31 -2.47
CA HIS A 105 -2.25 65.64 -2.40
C HIS A 105 -1.19 66.48 -1.68
N SER A 106 -0.09 65.87 -1.18
CA SER A 106 1.26 65.95 -1.80
C SER A 106 2.39 65.40 -0.88
N MET A 107 3.54 65.08 -1.48
CA MET A 107 4.78 64.64 -0.81
C MET A 107 5.58 65.81 -0.19
N VAL A 108 6.30 65.57 0.92
CA VAL A 108 7.52 66.32 1.34
C VAL A 108 8.49 65.37 2.09
N LEU A 109 9.80 65.52 1.87
CA LEU A 109 10.91 64.85 2.61
C LEU A 109 11.66 65.84 3.52
N PRO A 110 12.19 65.39 4.68
CA PRO A 110 13.42 65.95 5.27
C PRO A 110 14.31 64.89 5.97
N PRO A 111 15.46 65.22 6.61
CA PRO A 111 16.73 65.66 6.01
C PRO A 111 17.96 64.86 6.54
N VAL A 112 19.21 65.36 6.40
CA VAL A 112 20.48 64.62 6.70
C VAL A 112 21.53 65.50 7.41
N MET A 113 22.52 64.86 8.08
CA MET A 113 23.76 65.40 8.71
C MET A 113 23.60 66.04 10.12
N SER A 114 24.61 66.07 11.01
CA SER A 114 26.08 66.02 10.83
C SER A 114 26.89 65.24 11.91
N ASP A 115 28.21 65.24 11.76
CA ASP A 115 29.24 64.38 12.39
C ASP A 115 29.65 64.69 13.85
N HIS A 116 30.19 63.67 14.55
CA HIS A 116 31.35 63.74 15.45
C HIS A 116 32.03 62.35 15.58
N CYS A 117 33.29 62.27 16.05
CA CYS A 117 34.20 61.14 15.73
C CYS A 117 35.17 60.72 16.87
N ALA A 118 35.53 59.42 16.89
CA ALA A 118 36.65 58.76 17.59
C ALA A 118 36.57 58.62 19.13
N PRO A 119 37.31 57.67 19.77
CA PRO A 119 38.29 56.71 19.22
C PRO A 119 37.89 55.21 19.30
N MET A 120 38.84 54.32 18.96
CA MET A 120 38.72 52.85 18.97
C MET A 120 38.91 52.24 20.37
N ASP A 121 38.53 50.97 20.55
CA ASP A 121 39.49 49.86 20.80
C ASP A 121 38.82 48.49 20.57
N ASP A 122 39.63 47.48 20.23
CA ASP A 122 39.42 46.02 20.14
C ASP A 122 38.10 45.42 19.60
N LEU A 123 38.16 44.92 18.36
CA LEU A 123 37.31 43.84 17.83
C LEU A 123 38.20 42.63 17.44
N PRO A 124 38.03 41.44 18.07
CA PRO A 124 38.64 40.20 17.60
C PRO A 124 37.99 39.70 16.31
N GLU A 125 38.74 38.93 15.52
CA GLU A 125 38.33 38.43 14.20
C GLU A 125 37.21 37.37 14.29
N THR A 126 36.28 37.39 13.34
CA THR A 126 35.27 36.33 13.16
C THR A 126 35.90 35.06 12.59
N GLN A 127 36.46 34.23 13.47
CA GLN A 127 36.77 32.84 13.14
C GLN A 127 35.46 32.07 12.93
N ALA A 128 35.32 31.42 11.76
CA ALA A 128 34.22 30.51 11.50
C ALA A 128 34.39 29.25 12.38
N PRO A 129 33.36 28.80 13.11
CA PRO A 129 33.42 27.53 13.83
C PRO A 129 33.55 26.39 12.81
N THR A 130 34.46 25.46 13.10
CA THR A 130 34.74 24.29 12.26
C THR A 130 33.57 23.33 12.18
N THR A 131 33.49 22.59 11.07
CA THR A 131 32.55 21.47 10.92
C THR A 131 32.94 20.31 11.84
N GLU A 132 32.33 20.25 13.02
CA GLU A 132 32.31 19.04 13.86
C GLU A 132 30.95 18.32 13.66
N ASP A 133 31.04 17.06 13.24
CA ASP A 133 30.05 15.98 13.22
C ASP A 133 28.57 16.33 13.50
N MET A 134 27.79 16.54 12.43
CA MET A 134 26.33 16.37 12.49
C MET A 134 25.98 14.89 12.62
N ASN A 135 25.94 14.38 13.86
CA ASN A 135 25.54 13.01 14.16
C ASN A 135 24.09 12.73 13.75
N LEU A 136 23.85 11.56 13.15
CA LEU A 136 22.55 11.11 12.64
C LEU A 136 21.60 10.54 13.72
N ASP A 137 21.95 10.67 14.99
CA ASP A 137 21.22 10.06 16.13
C ASP A 137 20.03 10.89 16.64
N ASP A 138 19.90 12.17 16.28
CA ASP A 138 18.95 13.13 16.90
C ASP A 138 17.49 13.01 16.39
N LEU A 139 17.19 11.94 15.64
CA LEU A 139 15.82 11.44 15.38
C LEU A 139 15.49 10.14 16.13
N SER A 140 16.40 9.66 16.99
CA SER A 140 16.07 8.61 17.96
C SER A 140 15.13 9.15 19.04
N LEU A 141 14.18 8.32 19.49
CA LEU A 141 13.31 8.64 20.63
C LEU A 141 14.15 8.56 21.91
N GLY A 142 14.81 9.66 22.27
CA GLY A 142 15.85 9.77 23.30
C GLY A 142 15.41 9.54 24.75
N VAL A 143 14.94 8.34 25.07
CA VAL A 143 14.77 7.80 26.43
C VAL A 143 15.06 6.28 26.37
N ASN A 144 15.59 5.67 27.44
CA ASN A 144 16.05 4.26 27.45
C ASN A 144 14.97 3.22 27.09
N SER A 145 15.10 2.57 25.93
CA SER A 145 14.06 1.78 25.25
C SER A 145 13.78 0.36 25.81
N SER A 146 13.85 0.15 27.13
CA SER A 146 13.67 -1.18 27.75
C SER A 146 12.60 -1.26 28.85
N ASP A 147 12.20 -0.16 29.49
CA ASP A 147 11.68 -0.23 30.87
C ASP A 147 10.17 0.09 31.05
N TRP A 148 9.40 0.42 30.00
CA TRP A 148 8.15 1.20 30.17
C TRP A 148 6.81 0.46 30.11
N PHE A 149 6.74 -0.81 29.69
CA PHE A 149 5.47 -1.54 29.56
C PHE A 149 5.32 -2.66 30.58
N LEU A 150 6.24 -3.64 30.59
CA LEU A 150 6.37 -4.64 31.65
C LEU A 150 7.84 -4.74 32.07
N GLY A 151 8.19 -4.14 33.21
CA GLY A 151 9.46 -4.40 33.90
C GLY A 151 9.42 -5.73 34.66
N ALA A 152 10.55 -6.15 35.21
CA ALA A 152 10.74 -7.46 35.87
C ALA A 152 9.95 -7.67 37.19
N GLU A 153 9.01 -6.79 37.53
CA GLU A 153 8.22 -6.82 38.77
C GLU A 153 6.70 -7.00 38.53
N LEU A 154 6.22 -6.97 37.28
CA LEU A 154 4.78 -7.09 37.00
C LEU A 154 4.39 -8.52 36.64
N ASP A 155 3.76 -9.18 37.61
CA ASP A 155 3.34 -10.58 37.52
C ASP A 155 2.14 -10.79 36.57
N VAL A 156 2.34 -11.64 35.56
CA VAL A 156 1.31 -12.05 34.60
C VAL A 156 0.30 -13.02 35.24
N GLU A 157 0.70 -13.81 36.25
CA GLU A 157 -0.21 -14.67 37.00
C GLU A 157 -1.18 -13.81 37.83
N ALA A 158 -0.72 -12.76 38.50
CA ALA A 158 -1.59 -11.75 39.14
C ALA A 158 -2.54 -11.04 38.14
N LEU A 159 -2.13 -10.86 36.89
CA LEU A 159 -2.99 -10.29 35.84
C LEU A 159 -4.10 -11.27 35.44
N ASP A 160 -3.75 -12.53 35.20
CA ASP A 160 -4.68 -13.61 34.86
C ASP A 160 -5.62 -13.94 36.03
N LEU A 161 -5.13 -13.89 37.27
CA LEU A 161 -5.92 -13.97 38.51
C LEU A 161 -6.89 -12.79 38.66
N THR A 162 -6.50 -11.57 38.28
CA THR A 162 -7.36 -10.38 38.35
C THR A 162 -8.50 -10.46 37.33
N LEU A 163 -8.19 -10.86 36.09
CA LEU A 163 -9.20 -11.12 35.05
C LEU A 163 -10.11 -12.29 35.44
N SER A 164 -9.53 -13.39 35.92
CA SER A 164 -10.26 -14.56 36.38
C SER A 164 -11.20 -14.19 37.51
N SER A 165 -10.75 -13.45 38.53
CA SER A 165 -11.59 -12.97 39.64
C SER A 165 -12.79 -12.16 39.14
N ALA A 166 -12.56 -11.19 38.23
CA ALA A 166 -13.63 -10.38 37.64
C ALA A 166 -14.63 -11.17 36.79
N ILE A 167 -14.26 -12.36 36.30
CA ILE A 167 -15.14 -13.30 35.60
C ILE A 167 -15.80 -14.29 36.58
N PHE A 168 -15.10 -14.67 37.65
CA PHE A 168 -15.50 -15.71 38.60
C PHE A 168 -16.52 -15.22 39.64
N GLU A 169 -16.56 -13.92 39.95
CA GLU A 169 -17.61 -13.31 40.81
C GLU A 169 -19.05 -13.56 40.29
N TRP A 170 -19.22 -13.91 39.00
CA TRP A 170 -20.50 -14.27 38.38
C TRP A 170 -20.79 -15.79 38.31
N ALA A 171 -19.90 -16.67 38.76
CA ALA A 171 -19.81 -18.05 38.23
C ALA A 171 -19.99 -19.22 39.23
N GLN A 172 -20.88 -19.12 40.23
CA GLN A 172 -21.27 -20.22 41.15
C GLN A 172 -22.74 -20.06 41.62
N PRO A 173 -23.44 -21.10 42.15
CA PRO A 173 -23.05 -22.52 42.38
C PRO A 173 -24.10 -23.54 41.81
N PRO A 174 -24.09 -24.87 42.12
CA PRO A 174 -23.02 -25.77 42.58
C PRO A 174 -22.75 -26.94 41.59
N VAL A 175 -21.76 -27.81 41.91
CA VAL A 175 -21.30 -28.94 41.05
C VAL A 175 -21.52 -30.30 41.74
N PRO A 176 -22.05 -31.33 41.04
CA PRO A 176 -21.32 -32.59 40.78
C PRO A 176 -21.68 -33.25 39.41
N SER A 177 -20.95 -34.20 38.81
CA SER A 177 -19.53 -34.63 38.89
C SER A 177 -19.28 -35.70 37.80
N GLU A 178 -18.14 -35.64 37.09
CA GLU A 178 -17.48 -36.67 36.22
C GLU A 178 -18.28 -37.71 35.38
N ILE A 179 -17.84 -37.95 34.13
CA ILE A 179 -17.40 -39.26 33.55
C ILE A 179 -17.41 -39.23 32.01
N GLY A 180 -16.41 -39.88 31.38
CA GLY A 180 -16.65 -40.68 30.16
C GLY A 180 -16.22 -40.10 28.81
N SER A 181 -14.94 -40.30 28.45
CA SER A 181 -14.46 -40.10 27.07
C SER A 181 -14.88 -41.24 26.12
N ARG A 182 -15.19 -40.92 24.86
CA ARG A 182 -15.03 -41.86 23.72
C ARG A 182 -15.04 -41.16 22.36
N SER A 183 -14.16 -41.62 21.48
CA SER A 183 -14.08 -41.29 20.05
C SER A 183 -14.76 -42.37 19.20
N VAL A 184 -15.10 -42.05 17.94
CA VAL A 184 -14.93 -42.94 16.76
C VAL A 184 -15.17 -42.18 15.44
N SER A 185 -14.65 -42.76 14.35
CA SER A 185 -14.53 -42.24 12.97
C SER A 185 -15.79 -41.68 12.28
N THR A 186 -15.57 -40.71 11.40
CA THR A 186 -16.50 -40.27 10.35
C THR A 186 -16.48 -41.20 9.13
N SER A 187 -17.59 -41.23 8.38
CA SER A 187 -17.65 -41.77 7.01
C SER A 187 -18.64 -40.94 6.16
N ASN A 188 -18.31 -40.72 4.89
CA ASN A 188 -18.97 -39.72 4.05
C ASN A 188 -20.18 -40.28 3.28
N VAL A 189 -21.30 -39.57 3.30
CA VAL A 189 -22.24 -39.48 2.17
C VAL A 189 -22.69 -38.03 2.03
N VAL A 190 -22.65 -37.48 0.81
CA VAL A 190 -23.11 -36.12 0.49
C VAL A 190 -24.45 -36.20 -0.23
N THR A 191 -25.42 -35.38 0.17
CA THR A 191 -26.72 -35.29 -0.51
C THR A 191 -27.04 -33.85 -0.92
N TYR A 192 -27.67 -33.71 -2.09
CA TYR A 192 -27.95 -32.47 -2.81
C TYR A 192 -28.78 -31.45 -2.01
N GLY A 193 -28.40 -30.17 -2.11
CA GLY A 193 -29.14 -29.04 -1.53
C GLY A 193 -28.33 -27.73 -1.45
N ARG A 194 -27.00 -27.82 -1.31
CA ARG A 194 -26.08 -26.67 -1.27
C ARG A 194 -25.71 -26.20 -2.69
N LEU A 195 -26.21 -25.04 -3.14
CA LEU A 195 -25.58 -24.27 -4.24
C LEU A 195 -26.05 -22.80 -4.38
N VAL A 196 -27.25 -22.44 -3.88
CA VAL A 196 -27.73 -21.04 -3.91
C VAL A 196 -26.99 -20.19 -2.85
N ASP A 197 -26.76 -18.90 -3.15
CA ASP A 197 -26.20 -17.87 -2.24
C ASP A 197 -24.73 -18.07 -1.79
N ALA A 198 -23.87 -18.59 -2.67
CA ALA A 198 -22.42 -18.75 -2.40
C ALA A 198 -21.62 -17.43 -2.21
N VAL A 199 -22.11 -16.30 -2.74
CA VAL A 199 -21.50 -14.97 -2.56
C VAL A 199 -21.87 -14.39 -1.19
N LYS A 200 -23.17 -14.38 -0.87
CA LYS A 200 -23.72 -13.97 0.44
C LYS A 200 -23.03 -14.65 1.62
N LYS A 201 -22.77 -15.96 1.55
CA LYS A 201 -22.05 -16.71 2.60
C LYS A 201 -20.58 -16.26 2.84
N LYS A 202 -20.05 -15.34 2.05
CA LYS A 202 -18.70 -14.76 2.20
C LYS A 202 -18.70 -13.26 2.53
N TRP A 203 -19.86 -12.62 2.62
CA TRP A 203 -19.93 -11.18 2.93
C TRP A 203 -19.49 -10.89 4.37
N PHE A 204 -18.81 -9.77 4.58
CA PHE A 204 -18.29 -9.37 5.91
C PHE A 204 -19.39 -9.06 6.95
N THR A 205 -20.65 -8.95 6.50
CA THR A 205 -21.84 -8.79 7.36
C THR A 205 -22.66 -10.07 7.51
N TYR A 206 -22.28 -11.19 6.87
CA TYR A 206 -23.03 -12.43 6.92
C TYR A 206 -22.73 -13.24 8.20
N LEU A 207 -23.72 -13.31 9.09
CA LEU A 207 -23.75 -14.29 10.16
C LEU A 207 -24.33 -15.61 9.67
N SER A 208 -23.52 -16.67 9.70
CA SER A 208 -24.03 -18.04 9.56
C SER A 208 -24.97 -18.37 10.73
N PRO A 209 -26.17 -18.91 10.46
CA PRO A 209 -26.93 -19.61 11.51
C PRO A 209 -26.08 -20.74 12.11
N PRO A 210 -26.32 -21.15 13.36
CA PRO A 210 -25.80 -22.43 13.85
C PRO A 210 -26.46 -23.56 13.04
N GLU A 211 -25.76 -24.04 11.99
CA GLU A 211 -26.25 -25.13 11.13
C GLU A 211 -26.55 -26.40 11.95
N GLU A 212 -27.51 -27.20 11.48
CA GLU A 212 -28.13 -28.35 12.14
C GLU A 212 -27.13 -29.48 12.46
N GLN A 213 -26.41 -29.34 13.58
CA GLN A 213 -25.52 -30.38 14.07
C GLN A 213 -26.33 -31.56 14.64
N ASN A 214 -26.55 -32.57 13.77
CA ASN A 214 -27.04 -33.92 14.08
C ASN A 214 -28.58 -34.13 14.15
N LEU A 215 -29.33 -33.68 13.14
CA LEU A 215 -30.68 -34.21 12.85
C LEU A 215 -30.72 -35.16 11.63
N HIS A 216 -29.72 -36.04 11.56
CA HIS A 216 -29.72 -37.24 10.69
C HIS A 216 -29.60 -38.54 11.49
N GLY A 217 -30.32 -38.62 12.61
CA GLY A 217 -30.73 -39.91 13.15
C GLY A 217 -31.69 -40.58 12.16
N GLN A 218 -31.28 -41.72 11.59
CA GLN A 218 -32.14 -42.49 10.69
C GLN A 218 -33.42 -42.92 11.42
N VAL A 219 -34.58 -42.64 10.84
CA VAL A 219 -35.86 -43.22 11.30
C VAL A 219 -35.87 -44.71 10.94
N THR A 220 -35.35 -45.55 11.84
CA THR A 220 -35.44 -47.00 11.71
C THR A 220 -36.89 -47.44 11.89
N SER A 221 -37.57 -47.77 10.80
CA SER A 221 -38.95 -48.25 10.79
C SER A 221 -39.06 -49.65 11.44
N GLY A 222 -39.29 -49.69 12.75
CA GLY A 222 -39.14 -50.92 13.54
C GLY A 222 -40.11 -51.09 14.70
N HIS A 223 -41.39 -51.31 14.39
CA HIS A 223 -42.49 -51.62 15.33
C HIS A 223 -42.88 -50.46 16.28
N GLY A 224 -44.19 -50.28 16.49
CA GLY A 224 -44.73 -49.03 17.04
C GLY A 224 -45.60 -49.20 18.28
N VAL A 225 -45.77 -48.08 19.00
CA VAL A 225 -46.85 -47.85 19.95
C VAL A 225 -47.52 -46.54 19.57
N SER A 226 -48.84 -46.57 19.39
CA SER A 226 -49.65 -45.35 19.25
C SER A 226 -50.20 -44.97 20.61
N ILE A 227 -49.93 -43.74 21.06
CA ILE A 227 -50.61 -42.92 22.08
C ILE A 227 -49.82 -41.59 22.15
N GLY A 228 -50.41 -40.40 22.31
CA GLY A 228 -51.82 -40.10 22.55
C GLY A 228 -52.05 -39.22 23.77
N GLY A 229 -51.48 -38.00 23.78
CA GLY A 229 -51.75 -36.98 24.81
C GLY A 229 -51.07 -37.23 26.18
N GLY A 230 -49.89 -36.63 26.38
CA GLY A 230 -49.18 -36.64 27.67
C GLY A 230 -48.51 -35.29 27.93
N LYS A 231 -48.35 -34.91 29.20
CA LYS A 231 -47.64 -33.68 29.60
C LYS A 231 -46.16 -33.76 29.17
N LEU A 232 -45.56 -32.63 28.80
CA LEU A 232 -44.11 -32.48 28.92
C LEU A 232 -43.74 -32.65 30.40
N GLN A 233 -43.09 -33.77 30.75
CA GLN A 233 -42.34 -33.86 31.99
C GLN A 233 -40.97 -33.22 31.76
N VAL A 234 -40.78 -32.03 32.32
CA VAL A 234 -39.47 -31.38 32.44
C VAL A 234 -38.71 -32.12 33.54
N ASP A 235 -38.05 -33.20 33.16
CA ASP A 235 -37.26 -34.04 34.06
C ASP A 235 -35.84 -33.47 34.27
N ASP A 236 -35.08 -34.08 35.17
CA ASP A 236 -33.72 -33.62 35.45
C ASP A 236 -32.75 -33.90 34.30
N SER A 237 -33.04 -34.86 33.41
CA SER A 237 -32.27 -35.07 32.18
C SER A 237 -32.42 -33.91 31.20
N TYR A 238 -33.66 -33.45 30.97
CA TYR A 238 -33.94 -32.26 30.16
C TYR A 238 -33.34 -31.00 30.79
N ARG A 239 -33.42 -30.84 32.11
CA ARG A 239 -32.79 -29.72 32.84
C ARG A 239 -31.27 -29.74 32.74
N ALA A 240 -30.64 -30.91 32.86
CA ALA A 240 -29.20 -31.09 32.71
C ALA A 240 -28.76 -30.83 31.26
N GLY A 241 -29.49 -31.34 30.26
CA GLY A 241 -29.24 -31.08 28.85
C GLY A 241 -29.33 -29.59 28.51
N LEU A 242 -30.42 -28.93 28.89
CA LEU A 242 -30.60 -27.49 28.70
C LEU A 242 -29.53 -26.67 29.46
N SER A 243 -29.13 -27.10 30.66
CA SER A 243 -28.02 -26.50 31.40
C SER A 243 -26.68 -26.68 30.67
N LEU A 244 -26.44 -27.81 30.02
CA LEU A 244 -25.23 -28.09 29.25
C LEU A 244 -25.17 -27.31 27.91
N GLU A 245 -26.34 -27.01 27.31
CA GLU A 245 -26.46 -26.14 26.13
C GLU A 245 -26.37 -24.65 26.48
N LEU A 246 -26.86 -24.25 27.66
CA LEU A 246 -26.71 -22.90 28.21
C LEU A 246 -25.34 -22.65 28.85
N GLN A 247 -24.57 -23.70 29.17
CA GLN A 247 -23.21 -23.59 29.69
C GLN A 247 -22.26 -23.05 28.63
N HIS A 248 -21.80 -21.82 28.86
CA HIS A 248 -20.85 -21.14 27.99
C HIS A 248 -19.50 -21.86 28.04
N ARG A 249 -19.12 -22.55 26.97
CA ARG A 249 -17.82 -23.27 26.87
C ARG A 249 -16.65 -22.29 26.83
N LEU A 250 -16.13 -21.94 28.00
CA LEU A 250 -14.86 -21.22 28.11
C LEU A 250 -13.73 -22.08 27.53
N HIS A 251 -12.82 -21.43 26.80
CA HIS A 251 -11.52 -22.01 26.49
C HIS A 251 -10.54 -21.46 27.53
N ASP A 252 -10.25 -22.26 28.55
CA ASP A 252 -9.33 -21.92 29.64
C ASP A 252 -7.88 -22.14 29.20
N GLU A 253 -7.45 -21.33 28.24
CA GLU A 253 -6.04 -21.14 27.87
C GLU A 253 -5.50 -19.88 28.55
N ALA A 254 -4.26 -19.89 29.05
CA ALA A 254 -3.68 -18.72 29.74
C ALA A 254 -3.57 -17.48 28.81
N LEU A 255 -3.38 -16.30 29.41
CA LEU A 255 -2.94 -15.11 28.66
C LEU A 255 -1.63 -15.37 27.88
N PRO A 256 -1.37 -14.61 26.79
CA PRO A 256 -0.05 -14.58 26.16
C PRO A 256 1.06 -14.16 27.13
N SER A 257 2.30 -14.52 26.82
CA SER A 257 3.46 -14.18 27.67
C SER A 257 3.67 -12.67 27.79
N SER A 258 4.39 -12.25 28.84
CA SER A 258 4.85 -10.87 29.05
C SER A 258 5.44 -10.26 27.77
N ASP A 259 6.27 -11.05 27.08
CA ASP A 259 7.05 -10.59 25.93
C ASP A 259 6.15 -10.39 24.70
N GLN A 260 5.11 -11.23 24.56
CA GLN A 260 4.08 -11.08 23.53
C GLN A 260 3.17 -9.86 23.81
N LEU A 261 2.78 -9.64 25.07
CA LEU A 261 2.00 -8.45 25.46
C LEU A 261 2.82 -7.16 25.30
N ASN A 262 4.11 -7.18 25.65
CA ASN A 262 5.05 -6.08 25.38
C ASN A 262 5.16 -5.78 23.89
N LEU A 263 5.34 -6.80 23.03
CA LEU A 263 5.40 -6.63 21.57
C LEU A 263 4.10 -6.02 21.03
N PHE A 264 2.93 -6.51 21.46
CA PHE A 264 1.64 -5.97 21.02
C PHE A 264 1.47 -4.52 21.47
N ALA A 265 1.84 -4.17 22.71
CA ALA A 265 1.81 -2.80 23.20
C ALA A 265 2.76 -1.88 22.42
N GLN A 266 4.00 -2.31 22.15
CA GLN A 266 4.97 -1.56 21.35
C GLN A 266 4.43 -1.27 19.94
N LEU A 267 3.83 -2.26 19.27
CA LEU A 267 3.23 -2.10 17.95
C LEU A 267 1.99 -1.18 17.98
N PHE A 268 1.16 -1.26 19.02
CA PHE A 268 0.07 -0.31 19.23
C PHE A 268 0.59 1.13 19.33
N PHE A 269 1.56 1.39 20.20
CA PHE A 269 2.06 2.75 20.44
C PHE A 269 2.85 3.34 19.26
N SER A 270 3.56 2.50 18.51
CA SER A 270 4.38 2.93 17.36
C SER A 270 3.61 3.01 16.03
N ARG A 271 2.69 2.07 15.76
CA ARG A 271 2.02 1.95 14.45
C ARG A 271 0.56 2.38 14.47
N PHE A 272 -0.20 2.12 15.54
CA PHE A 272 -1.63 2.42 15.58
C PHE A 272 -1.99 3.76 16.24
N LEU A 273 -1.38 4.11 17.37
CA LEU A 273 -1.74 5.33 18.11
C LEU A 273 -1.65 6.63 17.27
N PRO A 274 -0.72 6.81 16.32
CA PRO A 274 -0.73 7.97 15.41
C PRO A 274 -2.01 8.11 14.58
N LEU A 275 -2.67 7.00 14.24
CA LEU A 275 -3.89 6.93 13.43
C LEU A 275 -5.15 7.22 14.26
N PHE A 276 -5.07 7.03 15.58
CA PHE A 276 -6.21 7.16 16.51
C PHE A 276 -5.77 7.69 17.89
N PRO A 277 -5.30 8.95 17.98
CA PRO A 277 -4.64 9.51 19.16
C PRO A 277 -5.63 9.85 20.30
N VAL A 278 -6.18 8.82 20.94
CA VAL A 278 -7.14 8.89 22.05
C VAL A 278 -6.45 8.70 23.43
N ILE A 279 -5.20 8.23 23.45
CA ILE A 279 -4.33 8.14 24.63
C ILE A 279 -3.16 9.12 24.48
N HIS A 280 -2.78 9.76 25.58
CA HIS A 280 -1.52 10.49 25.67
C HIS A 280 -0.36 9.57 26.08
N ALA A 281 0.49 9.17 25.13
CA ALA A 281 1.55 8.19 25.37
C ALA A 281 2.61 8.61 26.42
N PRO A 282 3.16 9.85 26.44
CA PRO A 282 4.17 10.25 27.41
C PRO A 282 3.77 10.10 28.88
N THR A 283 2.47 10.24 29.21
CA THR A 283 1.93 10.02 30.57
C THR A 283 1.32 8.64 30.79
N PHE A 284 1.22 7.78 29.77
CA PHE A 284 0.67 6.44 29.94
C PHE A 284 1.62 5.57 30.78
N ARG A 285 1.13 5.03 31.89
CA ARG A 285 1.84 4.06 32.73
C ARG A 285 0.89 2.90 33.05
N LEU A 286 1.40 1.68 33.04
CA LEU A 286 0.61 0.50 33.40
C LEU A 286 0.40 0.47 34.93
N THR A 287 -0.84 0.25 35.32
CA THR A 287 -1.30 0.15 36.71
C THR A 287 -2.43 -0.89 36.79
N ALA A 288 -2.72 -1.40 37.98
CA ALA A 288 -3.91 -2.22 38.22
C ALA A 288 -5.24 -1.50 37.89
N GLU A 289 -5.22 -0.16 37.73
CA GLU A 289 -6.41 0.65 37.46
C GLU A 289 -6.73 0.75 35.95
N ASN A 290 -5.74 0.54 35.07
CA ASN A 290 -5.87 0.61 33.62
C ASN A 290 -5.47 -0.70 32.89
N THR A 291 -5.37 -1.83 33.61
CA THR A 291 -5.21 -3.19 33.05
C THR A 291 -6.12 -3.47 31.86
N LEU A 292 -7.43 -3.16 31.98
CA LEU A 292 -8.41 -3.39 30.91
C LEU A 292 -8.12 -2.56 29.65
N LEU A 293 -7.58 -1.35 29.83
CA LEU A 293 -7.13 -0.50 28.72
C LEU A 293 -5.91 -1.11 28.05
N PHE A 294 -4.87 -1.45 28.81
CA PHE A 294 -3.63 -2.08 28.30
C PHE A 294 -3.90 -3.35 27.48
N LEU A 295 -4.81 -4.22 27.95
CA LEU A 295 -5.22 -5.42 27.22
C LEU A 295 -5.97 -5.08 25.91
N SER A 296 -6.73 -3.99 25.85
CA SER A 296 -7.32 -3.49 24.60
C SER A 296 -6.26 -2.95 23.63
N LEU A 297 -5.21 -2.30 24.15
CA LEU A 297 -4.07 -1.88 23.32
C LEU A 297 -3.35 -3.10 22.74
N CYS A 298 -3.20 -4.15 23.54
CA CYS A 298 -2.62 -5.42 23.11
C CYS A 298 -3.48 -6.15 22.06
N SER A 299 -4.82 -6.12 22.15
CA SER A 299 -5.66 -6.72 21.12
C SER A 299 -5.53 -5.98 19.78
N VAL A 300 -5.61 -4.65 19.77
CA VAL A 300 -5.38 -3.84 18.55
C VAL A 300 -3.96 -4.02 18.02
N GLY A 301 -2.94 -3.95 18.89
CA GLY A 301 -1.53 -4.13 18.53
C GLY A 301 -1.22 -5.49 17.90
N SER A 302 -1.94 -6.54 18.28
CA SER A 302 -1.79 -7.88 17.69
C SER A 302 -2.11 -7.96 16.19
N LEU A 303 -2.83 -6.98 15.63
CA LEU A 303 -3.16 -6.89 14.21
C LEU A 303 -1.96 -6.47 13.35
N PHE A 304 -0.90 -5.91 13.97
CA PHE A 304 0.28 -5.34 13.29
C PHE A 304 1.53 -6.23 13.37
N VAL A 305 1.41 -7.48 13.84
CA VAL A 305 2.54 -8.29 14.32
C VAL A 305 3.33 -9.06 13.26
N GLY A 306 2.64 -9.66 12.28
CA GLY A 306 3.26 -10.62 11.36
C GLY A 306 2.59 -12.00 11.31
N SER A 307 1.64 -12.33 12.21
CA SER A 307 1.13 -13.69 12.37
C SER A 307 -0.38 -13.80 12.63
N SER A 308 -1.03 -14.75 11.96
CA SER A 308 -2.42 -15.15 12.26
C SER A 308 -2.59 -15.72 13.67
N THR A 309 -1.53 -16.30 14.27
CA THR A 309 -1.52 -16.73 15.66
C THR A 309 -1.62 -15.52 16.61
N ALA A 310 -0.92 -14.43 16.30
CA ALA A 310 -0.95 -13.21 17.10
C ALA A 310 -2.34 -12.54 17.05
N SER A 311 -2.93 -12.41 15.86
CA SER A 311 -4.29 -11.88 15.73
C SER A 311 -5.34 -12.79 16.39
N MET A 312 -5.14 -14.12 16.41
CA MET A 312 -5.97 -15.05 17.17
C MET A 312 -5.81 -14.86 18.69
N GLN A 313 -4.60 -14.59 19.19
CA GLN A 313 -4.36 -14.21 20.59
C GLN A 313 -5.05 -12.89 20.94
N GLY A 314 -4.93 -11.85 20.10
CA GLY A 314 -5.64 -10.58 20.29
C GLY A 314 -7.17 -10.72 20.25
N MET A 315 -7.71 -11.54 19.35
CA MET A 315 -9.12 -11.91 19.30
C MET A 315 -9.59 -12.58 20.59
N ARG A 316 -8.77 -13.46 21.20
CA ARG A 316 -9.07 -14.08 22.50
C ARG A 316 -9.00 -13.07 23.65
N ILE A 317 -8.04 -12.14 23.63
CA ILE A 317 -7.99 -11.02 24.59
C ILE A 317 -9.26 -10.17 24.47
N PHE A 318 -9.65 -9.78 23.26
CA PHE A 318 -10.87 -9.02 22.96
C PHE A 318 -12.16 -9.74 23.40
N GLU A 319 -12.35 -11.02 23.05
CA GLU A 319 -13.54 -11.80 23.44
C GLU A 319 -13.66 -11.98 24.97
N ARG A 320 -12.53 -11.96 25.72
CA ARG A 320 -12.52 -11.92 27.19
C ARG A 320 -12.76 -10.52 27.75
N LEU A 321 -12.06 -9.52 27.20
CA LEU A 321 -12.08 -8.13 27.67
C LEU A 321 -13.48 -7.52 27.60
N ASN A 322 -14.20 -7.71 26.49
CA ASN A 322 -15.57 -7.20 26.36
C ASN A 322 -16.51 -7.76 27.43
N LYS A 323 -16.36 -9.05 27.76
CA LYS A 323 -17.14 -9.70 28.83
C LYS A 323 -16.78 -9.14 30.20
N ALA A 324 -15.48 -8.95 30.48
CA ALA A 324 -15.02 -8.36 31.73
C ALA A 324 -15.52 -6.91 31.92
N ILE A 325 -15.47 -6.07 30.87
CA ILE A 325 -16.02 -4.71 30.91
C ILE A 325 -17.54 -4.76 31.13
N LEU A 326 -18.29 -5.57 30.38
CA LEU A 326 -19.75 -5.72 30.54
C LEU A 326 -20.18 -6.29 31.91
N ALA A 327 -19.32 -7.06 32.58
CA ALA A 327 -19.60 -7.59 33.93
C ALA A 327 -19.26 -6.61 35.07
N SER A 328 -18.38 -5.62 34.82
CA SER A 328 -17.79 -4.77 35.88
C SER A 328 -18.06 -3.26 35.77
N TRP A 329 -18.67 -2.79 34.67
CA TRP A 329 -18.83 -1.35 34.38
C TRP A 329 -19.50 -0.54 35.50
N GLU A 330 -20.51 -1.08 36.19
CA GLU A 330 -21.19 -0.40 37.32
C GLU A 330 -20.23 -0.11 38.48
N SER A 331 -19.39 -1.10 38.82
CA SER A 331 -18.34 -1.00 39.85
C SER A 331 -17.21 -0.06 39.41
N ILE A 332 -16.91 0.01 38.12
CA ILE A 332 -15.84 0.87 37.59
C ILE A 332 -16.27 2.33 37.55
N LEU A 333 -17.45 2.64 36.98
CA LEU A 333 -17.95 4.01 36.84
C LEU A 333 -18.27 4.68 38.19
N SER A 334 -18.65 3.89 39.21
CA SER A 334 -18.95 4.40 40.55
C SER A 334 -17.73 4.71 41.42
N ARG A 335 -16.50 4.34 41.00
CA ARG A 335 -15.29 4.44 41.84
C ARG A 335 -14.45 5.70 41.62
N THR A 336 -13.84 5.91 40.44
CA THR A 336 -12.96 7.09 40.19
C THR A 336 -13.02 7.60 38.75
N ARG A 337 -12.77 8.90 38.56
CA ARG A 337 -12.74 9.57 37.24
C ARG A 337 -11.79 8.90 36.25
N ALA A 338 -10.58 8.57 36.69
CA ALA A 338 -9.55 7.94 35.86
C ALA A 338 -9.93 6.52 35.41
N LYS A 339 -10.45 5.69 36.33
CA LYS A 339 -10.95 4.34 35.99
C LYS A 339 -12.08 4.38 34.97
N ALA A 340 -13.03 5.29 35.15
CA ALA A 340 -14.12 5.48 34.21
C ALA A 340 -13.62 5.87 32.80
N LEU A 341 -12.64 6.78 32.70
CA LEU A 341 -12.02 7.14 31.42
C LEU A 341 -11.25 5.96 30.80
N SER A 342 -10.42 5.27 31.57
CA SER A 342 -9.64 4.12 31.08
C SER A 342 -10.54 2.99 30.57
N MET A 343 -11.69 2.74 31.21
CA MET A 343 -12.67 1.76 30.74
C MET A 343 -13.36 2.19 29.43
N VAL A 344 -13.71 3.46 29.29
CA VAL A 344 -14.30 4.00 28.05
C VAL A 344 -13.29 3.94 26.90
N GLN A 345 -12.04 4.32 27.14
CA GLN A 345 -10.94 4.13 26.18
C GLN A 345 -10.77 2.63 25.83
N ALA A 346 -10.83 1.72 26.82
CA ALA A 346 -10.69 0.29 26.59
C ALA A 346 -11.80 -0.27 25.69
N ALA A 347 -13.05 0.14 25.93
CA ALA A 347 -14.19 -0.24 25.12
C ALA A 347 -14.10 0.34 23.69
N ILE A 348 -13.62 1.58 23.54
CA ILE A 348 -13.38 2.20 22.23
C ILE A 348 -12.34 1.40 21.44
N PHE A 349 -11.15 1.13 21.97
CA PHE A 349 -10.16 0.30 21.27
C PHE A 349 -10.65 -1.14 21.02
N GLY A 350 -11.57 -1.65 21.85
CA GLY A 350 -12.30 -2.89 21.58
C GLY A 350 -13.15 -2.79 20.31
N GLN A 351 -13.97 -1.74 20.16
CA GLN A 351 -14.71 -1.48 18.93
C GLN A 351 -13.79 -1.30 17.72
N THR A 352 -12.65 -0.62 17.88
CA THR A 352 -11.63 -0.50 16.83
C THR A 352 -11.10 -1.87 16.39
N PHE A 353 -10.70 -2.73 17.35
CA PHE A 353 -10.26 -4.10 17.05
C PHE A 353 -11.34 -4.85 16.27
N ALA A 354 -12.59 -4.77 16.72
CA ALA A 354 -13.73 -5.46 16.13
C ALA A 354 -14.00 -5.06 14.68
N ILE A 355 -14.03 -3.76 14.38
CA ILE A 355 -14.15 -3.23 13.01
C ILE A 355 -13.01 -3.78 12.15
N LEU A 356 -11.76 -3.61 12.63
CA LEU A 356 -10.55 -3.98 11.89
C LEU A 356 -10.27 -5.49 11.78
N SER A 357 -11.03 -6.33 12.48
CA SER A 357 -10.80 -7.78 12.65
C SER A 357 -11.06 -8.63 11.41
N GLY A 358 -12.00 -8.21 10.55
CA GLY A 358 -12.54 -9.07 9.48
C GLY A 358 -13.33 -10.28 9.99
N ARG A 359 -14.04 -10.18 11.13
CA ARG A 359 -15.01 -11.18 11.59
C ARG A 359 -16.41 -10.58 11.69
N PRO A 360 -17.43 -11.12 10.97
CA PRO A 360 -18.80 -10.58 11.01
C PRO A 360 -19.41 -10.57 12.42
N ARG A 361 -19.05 -11.57 13.24
CA ARG A 361 -19.46 -11.68 14.65
C ARG A 361 -18.96 -10.50 15.49
N ASP A 362 -17.74 -10.05 15.25
CA ASP A 362 -17.08 -9.05 16.08
C ASP A 362 -17.52 -7.65 15.65
N LEU A 363 -17.65 -7.40 14.33
CA LEU A 363 -18.26 -6.18 13.79
C LEU A 363 -19.69 -5.96 14.34
N VAL A 364 -20.54 -7.01 14.34
CA VAL A 364 -21.89 -6.93 14.93
C VAL A 364 -21.85 -6.76 16.45
N LEU A 365 -20.84 -7.30 17.15
CA LEU A 365 -20.65 -7.05 18.58
C LEU A 365 -20.26 -5.58 18.85
N ALA A 366 -19.49 -4.94 17.97
CA ALA A 366 -19.14 -3.53 18.10
C ALA A 366 -20.36 -2.63 17.92
N ASP A 367 -21.19 -2.88 16.91
CA ASP A 367 -22.44 -2.15 16.66
C ASP A 367 -23.43 -2.26 17.84
N VAL A 368 -23.81 -3.48 18.20
CA VAL A 368 -24.77 -3.75 19.29
C VAL A 368 -24.34 -3.14 20.63
N LEU A 369 -23.03 -2.99 20.87
CA LEU A 369 -22.51 -2.35 22.08
C LEU A 369 -22.25 -0.85 21.95
N HIS A 370 -22.28 -0.25 20.76
CA HIS A 370 -21.83 1.13 20.55
C HIS A 370 -22.64 2.16 21.36
N GLY A 371 -23.97 2.03 21.38
CA GLY A 371 -24.86 2.85 22.23
C GLY A 371 -24.59 2.70 23.73
N THR A 372 -24.05 1.56 24.16
CA THR A 372 -23.59 1.31 25.54
C THR A 372 -22.26 2.02 25.81
N VAL A 373 -21.29 1.94 24.89
CA VAL A 373 -20.01 2.67 25.01
C VAL A 373 -20.24 4.19 25.04
N MET A 374 -21.11 4.72 24.18
CA MET A 374 -21.54 6.13 24.26
C MET A 374 -22.18 6.47 25.62
N SER A 375 -22.93 5.55 26.22
CA SER A 375 -23.56 5.76 27.53
C SER A 375 -22.54 5.78 28.65
N TRP A 376 -21.55 4.89 28.63
CA TRP A 376 -20.42 4.93 29.57
C TRP A 376 -19.56 6.19 29.40
N ALA A 377 -19.33 6.66 28.18
CA ALA A 377 -18.62 7.92 27.93
C ALA A 377 -19.35 9.10 28.57
N ARG A 378 -20.65 9.26 28.29
CA ARG A 378 -21.52 10.28 28.92
C ARG A 378 -21.49 10.20 30.44
N GLU A 379 -21.62 9.01 31.01
CA GLU A 379 -21.61 8.79 32.47
C GLU A 379 -20.25 9.16 33.08
N SER A 380 -19.14 8.73 32.45
CA SER A 380 -17.78 9.06 32.88
C SER A 380 -17.52 10.57 32.86
N ASN A 381 -18.21 11.31 31.98
CA ASN A 381 -18.06 12.75 31.81
C ASN A 381 -18.99 13.57 32.73
N LYS A 382 -20.12 13.03 33.22
CA LYS A 382 -21.00 13.71 34.22
C LYS A 382 -20.24 14.17 35.46
N ASN A 383 -19.29 13.36 35.93
CA ASN A 383 -18.50 13.63 37.13
C ASN A 383 -17.23 14.44 36.84
N SER A 384 -16.95 14.80 35.58
CA SER A 384 -15.78 15.59 35.16
C SER A 384 -16.12 17.09 35.08
N ILE A 385 -15.11 17.97 35.03
CA ILE A 385 -15.27 19.44 35.11
C ILE A 385 -15.68 20.05 33.75
N TYR A 386 -16.54 19.35 33.00
CA TYR A 386 -16.82 19.62 31.58
C TYR A 386 -17.90 20.69 31.34
N GLY A 387 -18.06 21.66 32.27
CA GLY A 387 -19.21 22.56 32.24
C GLY A 387 -19.12 23.91 32.98
N GLN A 388 -18.00 24.28 33.61
CA GLN A 388 -17.88 25.57 34.33
C GLN A 388 -16.69 26.45 33.94
N GLU A 389 -15.67 25.92 33.24
CA GLU A 389 -14.36 26.60 33.06
C GLU A 389 -14.06 27.05 31.62
N ASN A 390 -15.07 27.39 30.82
CA ASN A 390 -14.85 28.01 29.49
C ASN A 390 -14.19 29.41 29.57
N TYR A 391 -14.01 29.96 30.77
CA TYR A 391 -13.31 31.23 31.01
C TYR A 391 -11.85 31.05 31.49
N GLU A 392 -11.51 29.97 32.20
CA GLU A 392 -10.20 29.86 32.89
C GLU A 392 -9.05 29.41 31.99
N GLN A 393 -9.32 28.83 30.82
CA GLN A 393 -8.27 28.53 29.81
C GLN A 393 -7.57 29.78 29.26
N SER A 394 -8.05 30.99 29.61
CA SER A 394 -7.37 32.26 29.32
C SER A 394 -6.29 32.65 30.35
N ASN A 395 -6.28 32.04 31.54
CA ASN A 395 -5.41 32.43 32.66
C ASN A 395 -5.00 31.20 33.50
N ILE A 396 -4.42 30.17 32.86
CA ILE A 396 -3.60 29.22 33.62
C ILE A 396 -2.37 29.98 34.11
N ASP A 397 -2.27 30.20 35.43
CA ASP A 397 -1.03 30.63 36.06
C ASP A 397 0.05 29.56 35.85
N LEU A 398 1.14 29.94 35.17
CA LEU A 398 2.28 29.09 34.82
C LEU A 398 3.52 29.36 35.69
N GLU A 399 3.44 30.29 36.64
CA GLU A 399 4.53 30.64 37.56
C GLU A 399 4.46 29.84 38.88
N SER A 400 3.29 29.28 39.21
CA SER A 400 3.10 28.35 40.34
C SER A 400 3.91 27.04 40.22
N SER A 401 4.24 26.42 41.36
CA SER A 401 4.96 25.13 41.42
C SER A 401 4.17 23.88 40.99
N ASP A 402 2.87 23.98 40.64
CA ASP A 402 1.97 22.85 40.34
C ASP A 402 1.94 22.43 38.85
N VAL A 403 2.99 22.76 38.08
CA VAL A 403 2.98 22.65 36.59
C VAL A 403 2.72 21.22 36.09
N VAL A 404 3.35 20.21 36.70
CA VAL A 404 3.24 18.80 36.25
C VAL A 404 1.82 18.28 36.43
N GLU A 405 1.18 18.60 37.56
CA GLU A 405 -0.17 18.18 37.89
C GLU A 405 -1.21 18.99 37.08
N LYS A 406 -1.00 20.30 36.87
CA LYS A 406 -1.77 21.10 35.89
C LYS A 406 -1.75 20.49 34.49
N TRP A 407 -0.59 19.99 34.03
CA TRP A 407 -0.46 19.27 32.76
C TRP A 407 -1.26 17.96 32.74
N HIS A 408 -1.19 17.14 33.80
CA HIS A 408 -1.98 15.89 33.87
C HIS A 408 -3.49 16.14 33.86
N ARG A 409 -3.99 17.15 34.59
CA ARG A 409 -5.41 17.57 34.55
C ARG A 409 -5.83 18.00 33.13
N TRP A 410 -4.97 18.75 32.43
CA TRP A 410 -5.21 19.16 31.05
C TRP A 410 -5.24 17.96 30.09
N ILE A 411 -4.30 17.02 30.23
CA ILE A 411 -4.25 15.76 29.47
C ILE A 411 -5.48 14.87 29.73
N GLU A 412 -6.04 14.84 30.94
CA GLU A 412 -7.32 14.13 31.18
C GLU A 412 -8.48 14.78 30.41
N LYS A 413 -8.58 16.12 30.44
CA LYS A 413 -9.61 16.87 29.69
C LYS A 413 -9.48 16.67 28.18
N GLU A 414 -8.27 16.76 27.63
CA GLU A 414 -8.02 16.59 26.19
C GLU A 414 -8.28 15.14 25.73
N GLN A 415 -7.94 14.11 26.53
CA GLN A 415 -8.30 12.72 26.23
C GLN A 415 -9.82 12.49 26.26
N ARG A 416 -10.57 13.12 27.19
CA ARG A 416 -12.05 13.05 27.19
C ARG A 416 -12.65 13.70 25.95
N SER A 417 -12.08 14.81 25.49
CA SER A 417 -12.46 15.44 24.22
C SER A 417 -12.17 14.53 23.01
N ARG A 418 -11.01 13.87 23.00
CA ARG A 418 -10.60 12.92 21.95
C ARG A 418 -11.46 11.64 21.94
N VAL A 419 -11.94 11.19 23.09
CA VAL A 419 -12.94 10.12 23.24
C VAL A 419 -14.26 10.47 22.53
N GLU A 420 -14.76 11.70 22.67
CA GLU A 420 -15.99 12.13 22.00
C GLU A 420 -15.84 12.19 20.46
N ILE A 421 -14.66 12.56 19.96
CA ILE A 421 -14.32 12.53 18.54
C ILE A 421 -14.20 11.08 18.03
N ALA A 422 -13.52 10.21 18.78
CA ALA A 422 -13.40 8.78 18.46
C ALA A 422 -14.76 8.07 18.36
N LEU A 423 -15.72 8.43 19.23
CA LEU A 423 -17.09 7.92 19.16
C LEU A 423 -17.82 8.37 17.89
N ASN A 424 -17.63 9.63 17.44
CA ASN A 424 -18.21 10.08 16.17
C ASN A 424 -17.64 9.32 14.97
N ILE A 425 -16.34 9.02 14.98
CA ILE A 425 -15.69 8.26 13.90
C ILE A 425 -16.23 6.82 13.86
N HIS A 426 -16.34 6.15 15.02
CA HIS A 426 -16.91 4.79 15.07
C HIS A 426 -18.39 4.73 14.68
N ASP A 427 -19.21 5.71 15.07
CA ASP A 427 -20.65 5.74 14.72
C ASP A 427 -20.84 5.89 13.20
N ALA A 428 -20.06 6.77 12.58
CA ALA A 428 -20.02 6.95 11.14
C ALA A 428 -19.55 5.68 10.41
N GLU A 429 -18.46 5.05 10.85
CA GLU A 429 -17.93 3.83 10.22
C GLU A 429 -18.90 2.64 10.34
N LEU A 430 -19.44 2.38 11.54
CA LEU A 430 -20.41 1.30 11.75
C LEU A 430 -21.67 1.51 10.89
N SER A 431 -22.22 2.73 10.89
CA SER A 431 -23.37 3.13 10.08
C SER A 431 -23.14 2.95 8.57
N ASN A 432 -21.92 3.22 8.07
CA ASN A 432 -21.57 2.99 6.67
C ASN A 432 -21.31 1.51 6.35
N LEU A 433 -20.65 0.74 7.22
CA LEU A 433 -20.33 -0.68 7.00
C LEU A 433 -21.55 -1.62 7.11
N LEU A 434 -22.52 -1.28 7.96
CA LEU A 434 -23.72 -2.10 8.23
C LEU A 434 -25.00 -1.52 7.61
N HIS A 435 -24.89 -0.38 6.95
CA HIS A 435 -25.94 0.32 6.19
C HIS A 435 -27.15 0.89 6.95
N HIS A 436 -27.12 0.98 8.28
CA HIS A 436 -28.18 1.62 9.09
C HIS A 436 -27.90 3.11 9.40
N ASP A 437 -28.85 3.80 10.03
CA ASP A 437 -28.67 5.16 10.58
C ASP A 437 -27.62 5.20 11.71
N PRO A 438 -26.88 6.31 11.88
CA PRO A 438 -25.98 6.52 13.02
C PRO A 438 -26.76 6.67 14.33
N ILE A 439 -26.17 6.21 15.45
CA ILE A 439 -26.82 6.21 16.78
C ILE A 439 -26.81 7.62 17.39
N ARG A 440 -25.79 8.42 17.11
CA ARG A 440 -25.65 9.81 17.51
C ARG A 440 -26.18 10.71 16.40
N LYS A 441 -26.99 11.72 16.75
CA LYS A 441 -27.26 12.82 15.82
C LYS A 441 -26.02 13.72 15.72
N HIS A 442 -25.24 13.54 14.66
CA HIS A 442 -24.09 14.37 14.33
C HIS A 442 -24.52 15.83 14.14
N ARG A 443 -23.75 16.75 14.73
CA ARG A 443 -24.04 18.20 14.73
C ARG A 443 -22.72 18.96 14.64
N LEU A 444 -22.42 19.53 13.47
CA LEU A 444 -21.16 20.21 13.21
C LEU A 444 -20.90 21.36 14.20
N THR A 445 -21.95 22.10 14.57
CA THR A 445 -21.94 23.18 15.59
C THR A 445 -21.70 22.70 17.03
N GLN A 446 -21.58 21.39 17.28
CA GLN A 446 -21.32 20.79 18.60
C GLN A 446 -20.08 19.88 18.59
N ILE A 447 -19.27 19.93 17.53
CA ILE A 447 -17.97 19.25 17.47
C ILE A 447 -16.97 19.96 18.39
N ILE A 448 -16.17 19.18 19.10
CA ILE A 448 -15.19 19.69 20.06
C ILE A 448 -13.90 20.05 19.31
N ASN A 449 -13.49 21.32 19.44
CA ASN A 449 -12.20 21.79 18.97
C ASN A 449 -11.10 21.26 19.90
N LEU A 450 -10.29 20.34 19.39
CA LEU A 450 -9.16 19.74 20.10
C LEU A 450 -7.90 20.63 20.02
N ALA A 451 -7.01 20.47 20.99
CA ALA A 451 -5.68 21.06 20.93
C ALA A 451 -4.85 20.48 19.78
N SER A 452 -3.95 21.26 19.19
CA SER A 452 -3.05 20.79 18.13
C SER A 452 -2.28 19.53 18.56
N ASP A 453 -2.04 18.62 17.62
CA ASP A 453 -1.55 17.29 17.98
C ASP A 453 -0.13 17.33 18.58
N ASP A 454 0.70 18.32 18.22
CA ASP A 454 2.01 18.56 18.83
C ASP A 454 1.92 19.03 20.30
N LEU A 455 0.88 19.80 20.63
CA LEU A 455 0.59 20.27 22.00
C LEU A 455 -0.02 19.14 22.84
N PHE A 456 -0.81 18.27 22.22
CA PHE A 456 -1.27 17.03 22.87
C PHE A 456 -0.11 16.08 23.13
N ALA A 457 0.73 15.77 22.12
CA ALA A 457 1.82 14.80 22.19
C ALA A 457 3.12 15.31 22.86
N ALA A 458 3.06 16.43 23.59
CA ALA A 458 4.23 17.01 24.22
C ALA A 458 4.90 16.02 25.20
N PRO A 459 6.21 15.71 25.09
CA PRO A 459 6.84 14.65 25.89
C PRO A 459 7.00 14.98 27.38
N THR A 460 6.96 16.26 27.75
CA THR A 460 7.14 16.72 29.14
C THR A 460 6.26 17.93 29.46
N ALA A 461 5.95 18.12 30.75
CA ALA A 461 5.23 19.30 31.24
C ALA A 461 5.89 20.62 30.81
N ALA A 462 7.24 20.68 30.78
CA ALA A 462 7.97 21.88 30.35
C ALA A 462 7.78 22.17 28.85
N LYS A 463 7.82 21.15 28.00
CA LYS A 463 7.55 21.31 26.55
C LYS A 463 6.08 21.66 26.30
N TRP A 464 5.15 21.07 27.06
CA TRP A 464 3.74 21.44 27.04
C TRP A 464 3.51 22.91 27.38
N VAL A 465 4.13 23.44 28.45
CA VAL A 465 4.03 24.87 28.82
C VAL A 465 4.47 25.78 27.67
N LEU A 466 5.60 25.49 27.01
CA LEU A 466 6.09 26.31 25.89
C LEU A 466 5.09 26.33 24.73
N LEU A 467 4.57 25.17 24.33
CA LEU A 467 3.59 25.04 23.26
C LEU A 467 2.24 25.68 23.64
N TYR A 468 1.82 25.56 24.91
CA TYR A 468 0.58 26.14 25.42
C TYR A 468 0.64 27.67 25.44
N GLN A 469 1.79 28.26 25.82
CA GLN A 469 2.02 29.71 25.74
C GLN A 469 2.04 30.21 24.29
N GLN A 470 2.60 29.44 23.35
CA GLN A 470 2.57 29.78 21.92
C GLN A 470 1.13 29.77 21.39
N ALA A 471 0.35 28.73 21.69
CA ALA A 471 -1.04 28.61 21.27
C ALA A 471 -1.93 29.74 21.84
N THR A 472 -1.83 30.04 23.15
CA THR A 472 -2.67 31.06 23.80
C THR A 472 -2.39 32.49 23.34
N ARG A 473 -1.13 32.85 23.04
CA ARG A 473 -0.77 34.19 22.51
C ARG A 473 -1.44 34.53 21.18
N VAL A 474 -1.82 33.53 20.38
CA VAL A 474 -2.44 33.72 19.06
C VAL A 474 -3.95 33.99 19.14
N ILE A 475 -4.62 33.61 20.24
CA ILE A 475 -6.09 33.62 20.37
C ILE A 475 -6.68 35.04 20.31
N PHE A 476 -6.01 36.04 20.88
CA PHE A 476 -6.50 37.42 21.01
C PHE A 476 -6.61 38.23 19.69
N SER A 477 -6.37 37.60 18.54
CA SER A 477 -6.31 38.28 17.23
C SER A 477 -7.66 38.43 16.51
N HIS A 478 -8.54 37.43 16.54
CA HIS A 478 -9.78 37.42 15.76
C HIS A 478 -10.93 36.71 16.51
N LEU A 479 -11.95 37.47 16.90
CA LEU A 479 -13.17 37.02 17.59
C LEU A 479 -14.46 37.38 16.79
N HIS A 480 -14.41 37.27 15.47
CA HIS A 480 -15.57 37.52 14.59
C HIS A 480 -15.57 36.63 13.34
N THR A 481 -16.45 35.61 13.30
CA THR A 481 -17.22 35.11 12.13
C THR A 481 -18.09 33.91 12.56
N ASP A 482 -19.31 33.78 12.02
CA ASP A 482 -20.21 32.62 12.20
C ASP A 482 -19.78 31.41 11.33
N ASP A 483 -18.52 31.01 11.44
CA ASP A 483 -17.87 30.07 10.53
C ASP A 483 -17.97 28.62 11.06
N TYR A 484 -18.65 27.72 10.33
CA TYR A 484 -18.94 26.34 10.77
C TYR A 484 -17.68 25.47 10.98
N PHE A 485 -16.55 25.91 10.44
CA PHE A 485 -15.25 25.24 10.53
C PHE A 485 -14.21 26.29 10.99
N PRO A 486 -13.38 26.07 12.02
CA PRO A 486 -12.40 27.07 12.46
C PRO A 486 -11.07 27.00 11.68
N VAL A 487 -10.32 28.10 11.62
CA VAL A 487 -9.09 28.24 10.82
C VAL A 487 -8.04 27.17 11.16
N ALA A 488 -7.58 26.44 10.14
CA ALA A 488 -6.82 25.19 10.32
C ALA A 488 -5.41 25.34 10.93
N SER A 489 -4.77 26.50 10.85
CA SER A 489 -3.45 26.76 11.47
C SER A 489 -3.45 26.78 13.01
N ARG A 490 -4.53 26.28 13.64
CA ARG A 490 -4.80 26.36 15.09
C ARG A 490 -5.41 25.09 15.70
N LEU A 491 -5.56 23.98 14.95
CA LEU A 491 -6.37 22.82 15.35
C LEU A 491 -5.67 21.45 15.16
N SER A 492 -6.20 20.43 15.84
CA SER A 492 -5.88 19.02 15.60
C SER A 492 -6.34 18.53 14.23
N ARG A 493 -5.51 17.70 13.58
CA ARG A 493 -5.91 16.90 12.41
C ARG A 493 -6.99 15.88 12.76
N PHE A 494 -7.02 15.37 13.99
CA PHE A 494 -8.06 14.47 14.49
C PHE A 494 -9.44 15.17 14.63
N SER A 495 -9.48 16.47 14.94
CA SER A 495 -10.72 17.27 14.81
C SER A 495 -11.19 17.38 13.37
N ALA A 496 -10.27 17.56 12.40
CA ALA A 496 -10.61 17.59 10.99
C ALA A 496 -11.20 16.24 10.52
N TYR A 497 -10.60 15.12 10.95
CA TYR A 497 -11.10 13.76 10.73
C TYR A 497 -12.53 13.57 11.27
N GLY A 498 -12.76 13.81 12.57
CA GLY A 498 -14.09 13.65 13.17
C GLY A 498 -15.16 14.59 12.62
N THR A 499 -14.76 15.72 12.04
CA THR A 499 -15.66 16.63 11.32
C THR A 499 -16.05 16.05 9.96
N LEU A 500 -15.10 15.48 9.22
CA LEU A 500 -15.35 14.88 7.91
C LEU A 500 -16.25 13.65 8.03
N GLU A 501 -16.00 12.76 8.99
CA GLU A 501 -16.90 11.64 9.31
C GLU A 501 -18.30 12.11 9.71
N SER A 502 -18.41 13.24 10.43
CA SER A 502 -19.72 13.80 10.79
C SER A 502 -20.51 14.32 9.59
N ILE A 503 -19.86 14.69 8.48
CA ILE A 503 -20.53 14.99 7.21
C ILE A 503 -20.98 13.68 6.53
N GLY A 504 -20.14 12.64 6.55
CA GLY A 504 -20.49 11.30 6.06
C GLY A 504 -21.69 10.68 6.79
N ALA A 505 -21.75 10.80 8.12
CA ALA A 505 -22.86 10.32 8.93
C ALA A 505 -24.16 11.10 8.66
N LEU A 506 -24.10 12.42 8.43
CA LEU A 506 -25.27 13.22 8.02
C LEU A 506 -25.80 12.81 6.63
N LEU A 507 -24.91 12.48 5.69
CA LEU A 507 -25.28 11.91 4.39
C LEU A 507 -25.93 10.53 4.55
N LYS A 508 -25.44 9.70 5.47
CA LYS A 508 -26.00 8.36 5.74
C LYS A 508 -27.37 8.43 6.42
N GLU A 509 -27.55 9.30 7.42
CA GLU A 509 -28.87 9.65 8.00
C GLU A 509 -29.84 10.12 6.89
N ALA A 510 -29.38 10.98 5.97
CA ALA A 510 -30.20 11.48 4.86
C ALA A 510 -30.62 10.38 3.85
N ARG A 511 -29.74 9.40 3.57
CA ARG A 511 -30.07 8.24 2.72
C ARG A 511 -31.06 7.29 3.40
N CYS A 512 -30.75 6.84 4.62
CA CYS A 512 -31.59 5.89 5.35
C CYS A 512 -33.00 6.42 5.60
N SER A 513 -33.13 7.70 5.96
CA SER A 513 -34.42 8.39 6.10
C SER A 513 -35.13 8.74 4.78
N ASN A 514 -34.52 8.45 3.62
CA ASN A 514 -35.00 8.85 2.28
C ASN A 514 -35.29 10.36 2.16
N SER A 515 -34.51 11.19 2.86
CA SER A 515 -34.63 12.65 2.86
C SER A 515 -33.60 13.36 1.99
N LEU A 516 -32.58 12.65 1.50
CA LEU A 516 -31.59 13.17 0.55
C LEU A 516 -32.27 13.66 -0.74
N ASN A 517 -32.10 14.94 -1.03
CA ASN A 517 -32.64 15.66 -2.18
C ASN A 517 -31.62 16.70 -2.65
N ASP A 518 -31.79 17.26 -3.85
CA ASP A 518 -30.82 18.15 -4.49
C ASP A 518 -30.30 19.28 -3.59
N ASN A 519 -31.18 19.92 -2.78
CA ASN A 519 -30.78 21.00 -1.87
C ASN A 519 -29.89 20.48 -0.72
N LEU A 520 -30.20 19.30 -0.17
CA LEU A 520 -29.43 18.67 0.89
C LEU A 520 -28.11 18.10 0.35
N SER A 521 -28.13 17.52 -0.85
CA SER A 521 -26.92 17.07 -1.56
C SER A 521 -25.97 18.23 -1.88
N GLN A 522 -26.52 19.36 -2.33
CA GLN A 522 -25.74 20.58 -2.57
C GLN A 522 -25.18 21.15 -1.26
N TYR A 523 -25.98 21.21 -0.19
CA TYR A 523 -25.50 21.62 1.14
C TYR A 523 -24.36 20.74 1.67
N LEU A 524 -24.47 19.41 1.52
CA LEU A 524 -23.40 18.47 1.91
C LEU A 524 -22.15 18.63 1.04
N SER A 525 -22.29 18.86 -0.27
CA SER A 525 -21.16 19.19 -1.16
C SER A 525 -20.50 20.52 -0.78
N ASP A 526 -21.27 21.57 -0.48
CA ASP A 526 -20.72 22.86 -0.05
C ASP A 526 -20.00 22.75 1.30
N LEU A 527 -20.44 21.87 2.22
CA LEU A 527 -19.70 21.55 3.45
C LEU A 527 -18.39 20.83 3.17
N LEU A 528 -18.36 19.88 2.24
CA LEU A 528 -17.13 19.15 1.85
C LEU A 528 -16.12 20.07 1.13
N ILE A 529 -16.60 21.01 0.30
CA ILE A 529 -15.80 22.05 -0.34
C ILE A 529 -15.20 23.00 0.71
N GLN A 530 -16.01 23.49 1.67
CA GLN A 530 -15.53 24.33 2.78
C GLN A 530 -14.50 23.62 3.65
N TRP A 531 -14.71 22.32 3.93
CA TRP A 531 -13.75 21.50 4.65
C TRP A 531 -12.43 21.39 3.90
N TRP A 532 -12.46 21.14 2.58
CA TRP A 532 -11.25 21.04 1.75
C TRP A 532 -10.48 22.36 1.65
N GLN A 533 -11.18 23.47 1.39
CA GLN A 533 -10.58 24.82 1.33
C GLN A 533 -9.90 25.22 2.65
N LYS A 534 -10.38 24.70 3.79
CA LYS A 534 -9.88 25.06 5.11
C LYS A 534 -8.77 24.14 5.61
N TYR A 535 -8.95 22.83 5.50
CA TYR A 535 -7.99 21.85 6.00
C TYR A 535 -7.05 21.32 4.90
N GLY A 536 -7.55 21.13 3.68
CA GLY A 536 -6.83 20.48 2.60
C GLY A 536 -5.58 21.24 2.15
N GLU A 537 -5.71 22.53 1.81
CA GLU A 537 -4.57 23.33 1.31
C GLU A 537 -3.35 23.28 2.25
N HIS A 538 -3.57 23.39 3.57
CA HIS A 538 -2.50 23.29 4.57
C HIS A 538 -1.98 21.86 4.82
N LEU A 539 -2.80 20.83 4.58
CA LEU A 539 -2.39 19.43 4.71
C LEU A 539 -1.59 18.93 3.50
N PHE A 540 -1.78 19.53 2.31
CA PHE A 540 -1.17 19.02 1.07
C PHE A 540 -0.01 19.87 0.51
N GLN A 541 0.19 21.10 1.00
CA GLN A 541 1.34 21.94 0.62
C GLN A 541 2.63 21.66 1.42
N ASN A 542 2.54 20.90 2.53
CA ASN A 542 3.71 20.48 3.30
C ASN A 542 3.95 18.98 3.03
N GLU A 543 5.19 18.58 2.72
CA GLU A 543 5.57 17.17 2.44
C GLU A 543 5.59 16.24 3.67
N GLY A 544 4.82 16.57 4.71
CA GLY A 544 4.62 15.70 5.87
C GLY A 544 3.62 14.59 5.57
N ASP A 545 3.83 13.40 6.13
CA ASP A 545 2.83 12.33 6.06
C ASP A 545 1.51 12.78 6.71
N ASP A 546 0.38 12.56 6.02
CA ASP A 546 -0.95 12.58 6.64
C ASP A 546 -1.25 11.18 7.21
N PRO A 547 -1.12 10.96 8.54
CA PRO A 547 -1.39 9.65 9.13
C PRO A 547 -2.89 9.30 9.09
N PHE A 548 -3.77 10.27 8.81
CA PHE A 548 -5.21 10.06 8.77
C PHE A 548 -5.74 9.80 7.36
N SER A 549 -4.92 9.88 6.30
CA SER A 549 -5.33 9.58 4.91
C SER A 549 -6.59 10.33 4.43
N LEU A 550 -6.82 11.56 4.91
CA LEU A 550 -8.10 12.27 4.79
C LEU A 550 -8.62 12.53 3.36
N PRO A 551 -7.79 12.65 2.30
CA PRO A 551 -8.28 12.64 0.91
C PRO A 551 -9.13 11.41 0.58
N ILE A 552 -8.77 10.23 1.11
CA ILE A 552 -9.47 8.98 0.83
C ILE A 552 -10.86 9.02 1.46
N LEU A 553 -10.98 9.49 2.70
CA LEU A 553 -12.29 9.71 3.33
C LEU A 553 -13.13 10.73 2.55
N TRP A 554 -12.55 11.88 2.19
CA TRP A 554 -13.25 12.96 1.48
C TRP A 554 -13.81 12.47 0.14
N HIS A 555 -13.01 11.75 -0.64
CA HIS A 555 -13.47 11.09 -1.87
C HIS A 555 -14.52 10.00 -1.60
N SER A 556 -14.38 9.20 -0.53
CA SER A 556 -15.36 8.15 -0.21
C SER A 556 -16.75 8.73 0.15
N ILE A 557 -16.80 9.91 0.79
CA ILE A 557 -18.06 10.60 1.09
C ILE A 557 -18.69 11.13 -0.21
N TYR A 558 -17.90 11.69 -1.14
CA TYR A 558 -18.40 12.05 -2.47
C TYR A 558 -18.86 10.83 -3.29
N MET A 559 -18.18 9.69 -3.19
CA MET A 559 -18.67 8.44 -3.77
C MET A 559 -20.04 8.05 -3.19
N SER A 560 -20.23 8.14 -1.86
CA SER A 560 -21.53 7.93 -1.20
C SER A 560 -22.57 9.02 -1.50
N LEU A 561 -22.17 10.20 -2.00
CA LEU A 561 -23.08 11.24 -2.47
C LEU A 561 -23.62 10.88 -3.85
N TYR A 562 -22.76 10.40 -4.75
CA TYR A 562 -23.08 10.07 -6.14
C TYR A 562 -23.53 8.63 -6.40
N ALA A 563 -23.34 7.72 -5.44
CA ALA A 563 -23.79 6.34 -5.51
C ALA A 563 -24.40 5.89 -4.18
N ASP A 564 -25.39 5.00 -4.25
CA ASP A 564 -25.94 4.34 -3.08
C ASP A 564 -25.19 3.02 -2.85
N MET A 565 -24.26 3.02 -1.88
CA MET A 565 -23.40 1.85 -1.63
C MET A 565 -24.20 0.62 -1.20
N ASP A 566 -25.31 0.78 -0.48
CA ASP A 566 -26.17 -0.35 -0.10
C ASP A 566 -26.79 -0.98 -1.36
N LEU A 567 -27.32 -0.17 -2.25
CA LEU A 567 -27.87 -0.61 -3.54
C LEU A 567 -26.81 -1.38 -4.38
N LEU A 568 -25.57 -0.87 -4.42
CA LEU A 568 -24.47 -1.53 -5.12
C LEU A 568 -24.10 -2.89 -4.48
N GLU A 569 -23.95 -2.95 -3.16
CA GLU A 569 -23.65 -4.22 -2.47
C GLU A 569 -24.79 -5.25 -2.62
N GLN A 570 -26.05 -4.80 -2.59
CA GLN A 570 -27.20 -5.66 -2.84
C GLN A 570 -27.20 -6.23 -4.27
N ALA A 571 -26.91 -5.41 -5.29
CA ALA A 571 -26.85 -5.82 -6.69
C ALA A 571 -25.75 -6.85 -6.97
N VAL A 572 -24.69 -6.81 -6.18
CA VAL A 572 -23.53 -7.70 -6.26
C VAL A 572 -23.71 -8.99 -5.43
N GLY A 573 -24.77 -9.06 -4.62
CA GLY A 573 -25.24 -10.31 -4.01
C GLY A 573 -25.19 -10.38 -2.49
N ARG A 574 -24.94 -9.26 -1.78
CA ARG A 574 -24.91 -9.20 -0.30
C ARG A 574 -26.11 -9.89 0.36
N ASN A 575 -27.31 -9.61 -0.13
CA ASN A 575 -28.56 -10.16 0.43
C ASN A 575 -29.01 -11.47 -0.24
N GLY A 576 -28.28 -11.96 -1.25
CA GLY A 576 -28.59 -13.15 -2.03
C GLY A 576 -29.17 -12.86 -3.42
N GLN A 577 -29.23 -13.90 -4.26
CA GLN A 577 -29.48 -13.78 -5.70
C GLN A 577 -30.82 -13.09 -6.06
N VAL A 578 -31.88 -13.32 -5.27
CA VAL A 578 -33.21 -12.73 -5.52
C VAL A 578 -33.20 -11.20 -5.34
N GLN A 579 -32.48 -10.71 -4.33
CA GLN A 579 -32.35 -9.26 -4.11
C GLN A 579 -31.49 -8.63 -5.21
N ALA A 580 -30.38 -9.28 -5.56
CA ALA A 580 -29.46 -8.82 -6.61
C ALA A 580 -30.17 -8.61 -7.95
N ILE A 581 -31.01 -9.56 -8.37
CA ILE A 581 -31.83 -9.43 -9.59
C ILE A 581 -32.78 -8.22 -9.47
N THR A 582 -33.47 -8.08 -8.34
CA THR A 582 -34.46 -7.02 -8.09
C THR A 582 -33.87 -5.61 -8.19
N VAL A 583 -32.65 -5.38 -7.71
CA VAL A 583 -31.99 -4.05 -7.77
C VAL A 583 -31.13 -3.82 -9.02
N SER A 584 -30.89 -4.86 -9.83
CA SER A 584 -29.98 -4.80 -10.99
C SER A 584 -30.40 -3.79 -12.07
N THR A 585 -31.69 -3.48 -12.18
CA THR A 585 -32.19 -2.41 -13.08
C THR A 585 -31.76 -1.05 -12.57
N THR A 586 -32.01 -0.75 -11.30
CA THR A 586 -31.67 0.54 -10.67
C THR A 586 -30.17 0.81 -10.68
N VAL A 587 -29.34 -0.22 -10.50
CA VAL A 587 -27.87 -0.08 -10.62
C VAL A 587 -27.41 0.11 -12.07
N ARG A 588 -28.12 -0.45 -13.06
CA ARG A 588 -27.87 -0.15 -14.48
C ARG A 588 -28.25 1.27 -14.84
N ASP A 589 -29.40 1.75 -14.35
CA ASP A 589 -29.84 3.13 -14.56
C ASP A 589 -28.89 4.14 -13.89
N TRP A 590 -28.35 3.80 -12.71
CA TRP A 590 -27.26 4.55 -12.07
C TRP A 590 -25.98 4.53 -12.92
N ALA A 591 -25.54 3.38 -13.43
CA ALA A 591 -24.33 3.27 -14.25
C ALA A 591 -24.40 4.17 -15.51
N CYS A 592 -25.59 4.28 -16.12
CA CYS A 592 -25.87 5.17 -17.24
C CYS A 592 -25.89 6.68 -16.90
N SER A 593 -25.60 7.10 -15.66
CA SER A 593 -25.76 8.47 -15.19
C SER A 593 -24.45 9.27 -15.09
N LEU A 594 -24.59 10.60 -15.12
CA LEU A 594 -23.49 11.53 -14.82
C LEU A 594 -22.96 11.34 -13.40
N GLU A 595 -23.78 10.90 -12.45
CA GLU A 595 -23.38 10.70 -11.06
C GLU A 595 -22.47 9.46 -10.92
N ALA A 596 -22.72 8.37 -11.66
CA ALA A 596 -21.76 7.28 -11.76
C ALA A 596 -20.42 7.76 -12.34
N SER A 597 -20.46 8.62 -13.37
CA SER A 597 -19.24 9.21 -13.96
C SER A 597 -18.42 10.01 -12.94
N LYS A 598 -19.06 10.85 -12.10
CA LYS A 598 -18.39 11.56 -10.98
C LYS A 598 -17.85 10.60 -9.92
N CYS A 599 -18.67 9.61 -9.53
CA CYS A 599 -18.30 8.60 -8.54
C CYS A 599 -17.02 7.85 -8.92
N LEU A 600 -16.86 7.51 -10.21
CA LEU A 600 -15.66 6.84 -10.72
C LEU A 600 -14.42 7.73 -10.75
N ILE A 601 -14.55 9.05 -10.97
CA ILE A 601 -13.42 9.97 -10.84
C ILE A 601 -12.89 9.95 -9.40
N HIS A 602 -13.77 9.99 -8.39
CA HIS A 602 -13.36 9.84 -6.99
C HIS A 602 -12.77 8.46 -6.68
N ALA A 603 -13.29 7.37 -7.27
CA ALA A 603 -12.70 6.04 -7.15
C ALA A 603 -11.26 5.97 -7.72
N VAL A 604 -10.99 6.65 -8.85
CA VAL A 604 -9.64 6.77 -9.42
C VAL A 604 -8.74 7.64 -8.54
N LEU A 605 -9.25 8.72 -7.96
CA LEU A 605 -8.46 9.55 -7.05
C LEU A 605 -8.07 8.78 -5.77
N ILE A 606 -8.98 7.98 -5.18
CA ILE A 606 -8.67 7.04 -4.10
C ILE A 606 -7.55 6.07 -4.52
N GLN A 607 -7.63 5.51 -5.73
CA GLN A 607 -6.57 4.66 -6.29
C GLN A 607 -5.23 5.41 -6.35
N ARG A 608 -5.20 6.66 -6.82
CA ARG A 608 -3.99 7.49 -6.91
C ARG A 608 -3.38 7.82 -5.55
N TYR A 609 -4.17 8.14 -4.54
CA TYR A 609 -3.65 8.40 -3.19
C TYR A 609 -3.02 7.13 -2.59
N LEU A 610 -3.57 5.95 -2.87
CA LEU A 610 -3.00 4.67 -2.43
C LEU A 610 -1.79 4.22 -3.26
N GLU A 611 -1.74 4.52 -4.56
CA GLU A 611 -0.54 4.32 -5.41
C GLU A 611 0.65 5.19 -4.96
N ARG A 612 0.39 6.34 -4.31
CA ARG A 612 1.40 7.27 -3.78
C ARG A 612 1.73 7.04 -2.29
N MET A 613 1.05 6.12 -1.61
CA MET A 613 1.23 5.86 -0.18
C MET A 613 2.55 5.11 0.07
N ARG A 614 3.36 5.58 1.05
CA ARG A 614 4.63 4.93 1.41
C ARG A 614 4.38 3.54 1.98
N PHE A 615 5.17 2.54 1.54
CA PHE A 615 5.03 1.13 1.94
C PHE A 615 5.10 0.90 3.47
N SER A 616 5.79 1.77 4.22
CA SER A 616 5.91 1.70 5.67
C SER A 616 4.69 2.25 6.45
N SER A 617 3.85 3.05 5.80
CA SER A 617 2.78 3.80 6.44
C SER A 617 1.52 2.95 6.58
N GLU A 618 0.97 2.89 7.79
CA GLU A 618 -0.29 2.19 8.05
C GLU A 618 -1.51 3.04 7.61
N PRO A 619 -2.51 2.45 6.93
CA PRO A 619 -3.71 3.18 6.55
C PRO A 619 -4.59 3.58 7.73
N ALA A 620 -5.36 4.66 7.57
CA ALA A 620 -6.41 5.03 8.53
C ALA A 620 -7.60 4.05 8.47
N ILE A 621 -8.39 3.98 9.55
CA ILE A 621 -9.40 2.92 9.73
C ILE A 621 -10.54 2.92 8.69
N HIS A 622 -10.81 4.05 8.03
CA HIS A 622 -11.79 4.17 6.96
C HIS A 622 -11.26 3.72 5.58
N VAL A 623 -9.93 3.58 5.42
CA VAL A 623 -9.30 3.33 4.11
C VAL A 623 -9.74 2.00 3.50
N PRO A 624 -9.84 0.87 4.25
CA PRO A 624 -10.40 -0.39 3.73
C PRO A 624 -11.79 -0.24 3.10
N ARG A 625 -12.69 0.48 3.77
CA ARG A 625 -14.02 0.82 3.26
C ARG A 625 -13.93 1.68 2.00
N GLY A 626 -13.07 2.70 1.99
CA GLY A 626 -12.85 3.57 0.84
C GLY A 626 -12.41 2.82 -0.43
N ILE A 627 -11.40 1.94 -0.33
CA ILE A 627 -10.95 1.13 -1.48
C ILE A 627 -11.97 0.04 -1.86
N PHE A 628 -12.76 -0.50 -0.91
CA PHE A 628 -13.86 -1.39 -1.23
C PHE A 628 -14.94 -0.69 -2.06
N SER A 629 -15.39 0.50 -1.64
CA SER A 629 -16.33 1.33 -2.40
C SER A 629 -15.80 1.67 -3.80
N ALA A 630 -14.50 1.99 -3.93
CA ALA A 630 -13.83 2.21 -5.22
C ALA A 630 -13.93 0.97 -6.13
N GLY A 631 -13.58 -0.21 -5.64
CA GLY A 631 -13.67 -1.47 -6.40
C GLY A 631 -15.10 -1.88 -6.73
N LEU A 632 -16.04 -1.64 -5.81
CA LEU A 632 -17.47 -1.94 -5.97
C LEU A 632 -18.13 -1.06 -7.03
N ALA A 633 -17.86 0.26 -7.01
CA ALA A 633 -18.37 1.19 -8.01
C ALA A 633 -17.88 0.84 -9.42
N TRP A 634 -16.57 0.57 -9.56
CA TRP A 634 -16.00 0.09 -10.82
C TRP A 634 -16.63 -1.23 -11.28
N PHE A 635 -16.79 -2.22 -10.39
CA PHE A 635 -17.42 -3.49 -10.74
C PHE A 635 -18.87 -3.31 -11.22
N CYS A 636 -19.69 -2.54 -10.50
CA CYS A 636 -21.08 -2.29 -10.88
C CYS A 636 -21.19 -1.58 -12.23
N PHE A 637 -20.36 -0.55 -12.46
CA PHE A 637 -20.32 0.17 -13.73
C PHE A 637 -19.92 -0.75 -14.90
N THR A 638 -18.85 -1.55 -14.76
CA THR A 638 -18.33 -2.39 -15.86
C THR A 638 -19.07 -3.72 -16.07
N CYS A 639 -19.77 -4.24 -15.06
CA CYS A 639 -20.35 -5.60 -15.11
C CYS A 639 -21.88 -5.64 -14.95
N ILE A 640 -22.53 -4.54 -14.56
CA ILE A 640 -24.00 -4.43 -14.46
C ILE A 640 -24.53 -3.35 -15.42
N GLY A 641 -23.77 -2.26 -15.58
CA GLY A 641 -23.86 -1.36 -16.73
C GLY A 641 -23.52 -2.08 -18.04
N SER A 642 -24.09 -1.61 -19.16
CA SER A 642 -23.60 -1.95 -20.49
C SER A 642 -22.33 -1.13 -20.79
N GLU A 643 -21.40 -1.67 -21.59
CA GLU A 643 -20.11 -1.06 -21.90
C GLU A 643 -20.21 0.45 -22.21
N GLN A 644 -19.71 1.28 -21.29
CA GLN A 644 -19.88 2.73 -21.29
C GLN A 644 -18.56 3.43 -20.93
N ALA A 645 -18.37 4.61 -21.52
CA ALA A 645 -17.32 5.54 -21.12
C ALA A 645 -17.87 6.54 -20.08
N ILE A 646 -16.99 7.08 -19.24
CA ILE A 646 -17.31 8.17 -18.29
C ILE A 646 -17.68 9.43 -19.10
N ASP A 647 -18.80 10.09 -18.75
CA ASP A 647 -19.18 11.37 -19.36
C ASP A 647 -18.13 12.44 -18.98
N PRO A 648 -17.44 13.09 -19.96
CA PRO A 648 -16.42 14.09 -19.68
C PRO A 648 -16.94 15.28 -18.86
N LYS A 649 -18.25 15.55 -18.84
CA LYS A 649 -18.85 16.57 -17.96
C LYS A 649 -18.68 16.29 -16.47
N ALA A 650 -18.35 15.05 -16.08
CA ALA A 650 -18.04 14.76 -14.69
C ALA A 650 -16.80 15.53 -14.21
N LEU A 651 -15.88 15.91 -15.12
CA LEU A 651 -14.74 16.80 -14.82
C LEU A 651 -15.14 18.28 -14.63
N GLU A 652 -16.38 18.67 -14.98
CA GLU A 652 -16.90 20.02 -14.80
C GLU A 652 -17.49 20.27 -13.39
N ALA A 653 -17.50 19.25 -12.53
CA ALA A 653 -18.08 19.36 -11.19
C ALA A 653 -17.20 20.19 -10.23
N ARG A 654 -17.83 20.96 -9.34
CA ARG A 654 -17.20 22.02 -8.54
C ARG A 654 -16.07 21.51 -7.64
N GLU A 655 -16.27 20.33 -7.07
CA GLU A 655 -15.34 19.64 -6.17
C GLU A 655 -14.13 19.03 -6.92
N ILE A 656 -14.28 18.70 -8.20
CA ILE A 656 -13.17 18.25 -9.05
C ILE A 656 -12.37 19.46 -9.56
N GLN A 657 -13.06 20.55 -9.93
CA GLN A 657 -12.44 21.84 -10.27
C GLN A 657 -11.65 22.46 -9.10
N LEU A 658 -12.01 22.14 -7.85
CA LEU A 658 -11.31 22.60 -6.65
C LEU A 658 -9.88 22.02 -6.51
N LEU A 659 -9.62 20.86 -7.12
CA LEU A 659 -8.33 20.14 -7.03
C LEU A 659 -7.28 20.65 -8.05
N ASN A 660 -7.61 21.73 -8.78
CA ASN A 660 -7.01 22.03 -10.08
C ASN A 660 -5.81 23.00 -10.02
N SER A 661 -4.85 22.73 -9.14
CA SER A 661 -3.47 23.19 -9.30
C SER A 661 -2.51 22.00 -9.22
N GLU A 662 -1.62 21.91 -10.20
CA GLU A 662 -0.55 20.91 -10.35
C GLU A 662 -0.98 19.45 -10.56
N ILE A 663 -1.90 18.88 -9.75
CA ILE A 663 -2.29 17.46 -9.83
C ILE A 663 -2.84 17.10 -11.22
N ALA A 664 -3.80 17.86 -11.73
CA ALA A 664 -4.38 17.63 -13.06
C ALA A 664 -3.41 18.00 -14.22
N VAL A 665 -2.40 18.82 -13.96
CA VAL A 665 -1.40 19.27 -14.95
C VAL A 665 -0.27 18.25 -15.10
N GLN A 666 0.04 17.48 -14.05
CA GLN A 666 0.97 16.36 -14.11
C GLN A 666 0.30 15.08 -14.65
N GLU A 667 -0.95 14.78 -14.26
CA GLU A 667 -1.72 13.64 -14.81
C GLU A 667 -2.05 13.80 -16.31
N THR A 668 -1.79 14.97 -16.93
CA THR A 668 -1.94 15.22 -18.38
C THR A 668 -0.64 15.10 -19.20
N GLN A 669 0.49 14.69 -18.60
CA GLN A 669 1.72 14.32 -19.32
C GLN A 669 2.04 12.80 -19.29
N GLY A 670 1.07 11.97 -18.87
CA GLY A 670 0.98 10.58 -19.28
C GLY A 670 0.11 10.39 -20.54
N PRO A 671 -0.05 9.17 -21.08
CA PRO A 671 -1.06 8.89 -22.10
C PRO A 671 -2.45 9.33 -21.58
N PRO A 672 -3.29 9.94 -22.42
CA PRO A 672 -4.35 10.82 -21.96
C PRO A 672 -5.40 10.10 -21.12
N LEU A 673 -5.98 10.83 -20.16
CA LEU A 673 -6.99 10.32 -19.22
C LEU A 673 -8.17 9.62 -19.92
N VAL A 674 -8.48 10.02 -21.16
CA VAL A 674 -9.51 9.43 -22.03
C VAL A 674 -9.25 7.95 -22.34
N ASP A 675 -7.98 7.54 -22.55
CA ASP A 675 -7.62 6.17 -22.94
C ASP A 675 -7.63 5.21 -21.73
N SER A 676 -7.36 5.71 -20.52
CA SER A 676 -7.34 4.88 -19.30
C SER A 676 -8.73 4.66 -18.67
N ILE A 677 -9.79 5.29 -19.22
CA ILE A 677 -11.14 5.33 -18.61
C ILE A 677 -12.00 4.10 -18.93
N GLY A 678 -11.81 3.46 -20.10
CA GLY A 678 -12.62 2.30 -20.52
C GLY A 678 -12.10 0.93 -20.07
N SER A 679 -11.08 0.86 -19.21
CA SER A 679 -10.29 -0.37 -19.04
C SER A 679 -10.60 -1.18 -17.79
N VAL A 680 -10.81 -2.49 -18.01
CA VAL A 680 -10.75 -3.59 -17.03
C VAL A 680 -9.46 -3.56 -16.17
N ASN A 681 -8.41 -2.86 -16.61
CA ASN A 681 -7.17 -2.64 -15.86
C ASN A 681 -7.37 -1.86 -14.55
N ASN A 682 -8.31 -0.92 -14.46
CA ASN A 682 -8.51 -0.12 -13.23
C ASN A 682 -9.03 -1.01 -12.09
N LEU A 683 -10.02 -1.86 -12.39
CA LEU A 683 -10.51 -2.87 -11.44
C LEU A 683 -9.40 -3.86 -11.04
N HIS A 684 -8.51 -4.25 -11.96
CA HIS A 684 -7.35 -5.10 -11.61
C HIS A 684 -6.30 -4.38 -10.75
N ARG A 685 -6.04 -3.07 -10.98
CA ARG A 685 -5.17 -2.26 -10.11
C ARG A 685 -5.75 -2.10 -8.71
N LEU A 686 -7.06 -1.83 -8.58
CA LEU A 686 -7.76 -1.80 -7.30
C LEU A 686 -7.71 -3.17 -6.59
N ILE A 687 -7.86 -4.28 -7.33
CA ILE A 687 -7.72 -5.65 -6.79
C ILE A 687 -6.27 -5.98 -6.39
N ASP A 688 -5.27 -5.39 -7.04
CA ASP A 688 -3.87 -5.53 -6.65
C ASP A 688 -3.53 -4.67 -5.43
N LEU A 689 -4.01 -3.43 -5.35
CA LEU A 689 -3.88 -2.56 -4.17
C LEU A 689 -4.60 -3.16 -2.94
N LEU A 690 -5.83 -3.68 -3.11
CA LEU A 690 -6.53 -4.47 -2.09
C LEU A 690 -5.70 -5.67 -1.63
N GLN A 691 -5.02 -6.35 -2.56
CA GLN A 691 -4.12 -7.44 -2.21
C GLN A 691 -2.85 -6.96 -1.53
N ARG A 692 -2.25 -5.82 -1.89
CA ARG A 692 -1.06 -5.28 -1.21
C ARG A 692 -1.40 -4.90 0.23
N LEU A 693 -2.42 -4.06 0.41
CA LEU A 693 -2.90 -3.59 1.72
C LEU A 693 -3.46 -4.75 2.58
N GLY A 694 -3.96 -5.82 1.95
CA GLY A 694 -4.43 -7.04 2.61
C GLY A 694 -3.38 -8.15 2.77
N LYS A 695 -2.17 -8.02 2.18
CA LYS A 695 -1.08 -9.03 2.24
C LYS A 695 0.07 -8.67 3.16
N ASP A 696 -0.11 -7.70 4.05
CA ASP A 696 0.42 -7.93 5.38
C ASP A 696 -0.61 -8.77 6.18
N ILE A 697 -0.32 -10.08 6.23
CA ILE A 697 -0.78 -10.98 7.29
C ILE A 697 -2.29 -11.37 7.25
N MET A 698 -2.82 -11.96 6.17
CA MET A 698 -3.95 -12.94 6.26
C MET A 698 -4.14 -13.83 5.01
N ASP A 699 -3.31 -14.87 4.85
CA ASP A 699 -3.78 -16.19 4.36
C ASP A 699 -2.66 -17.23 4.69
N PRO A 700 -2.75 -18.01 5.79
CA PRO A 700 -1.98 -19.25 5.84
C PRO A 700 -2.47 -20.13 4.68
N ILE A 701 -1.53 -20.71 3.92
CA ILE A 701 -1.85 -21.46 2.70
C ILE A 701 -2.91 -22.52 3.00
N LYS A 702 -3.89 -22.70 2.10
CA LYS A 702 -5.11 -23.50 2.31
C LYS A 702 -4.92 -25.02 2.27
N GLY A 703 -3.85 -25.50 2.89
CA GLY A 703 -3.68 -26.86 3.38
C GLY A 703 -3.30 -26.84 4.86
N ASN A 704 -3.40 -27.98 5.55
CA ASN A 704 -2.86 -28.07 6.92
C ASN A 704 -1.35 -27.77 6.88
N LEU A 705 -0.92 -26.72 7.60
CA LEU A 705 0.51 -26.44 7.78
C LEU A 705 1.20 -27.72 8.26
N PRO A 706 2.22 -28.21 7.53
CA PRO A 706 2.83 -29.49 7.83
C PRO A 706 3.44 -29.45 9.22
N SER A 707 3.21 -30.50 10.00
CA SER A 707 3.62 -30.54 11.41
C SER A 707 5.14 -30.41 11.53
N ILE A 708 5.60 -29.23 11.96
CA ILE A 708 7.00 -28.89 12.18
C ILE A 708 7.55 -29.85 13.24
N LYS A 709 8.65 -30.54 12.93
CA LYS A 709 9.31 -31.44 13.89
C LYS A 709 10.00 -30.59 14.96
N ASN A 710 10.02 -31.07 16.21
CA ASN A 710 10.75 -30.43 17.33
C ASN A 710 12.12 -29.90 16.86
N LEU A 711 12.32 -28.58 16.93
CA LEU A 711 13.43 -27.90 16.26
C LEU A 711 14.79 -28.31 16.85
N THR A 712 15.71 -28.76 15.99
CA THR A 712 17.12 -29.01 16.34
C THR A 712 18.06 -28.48 15.25
N THR A 713 19.34 -28.34 15.57
CA THR A 713 20.40 -27.89 14.66
C THR A 713 20.51 -28.76 13.40
N GLU A 714 20.13 -30.03 13.51
CA GLU A 714 20.13 -31.02 12.43
C GLU A 714 18.90 -30.84 11.53
N ASN A 715 17.69 -30.70 12.10
CA ASN A 715 16.45 -30.71 11.34
C ASN A 715 15.91 -29.33 10.90
N ILE A 716 16.49 -28.22 11.37
CA ILE A 716 16.03 -26.86 11.04
C ILE A 716 15.93 -26.60 9.52
N THR A 717 16.81 -27.19 8.70
CA THR A 717 16.75 -27.06 7.23
C THR A 717 15.55 -27.80 6.64
N GLU A 718 15.27 -29.02 7.12
CA GLU A 718 14.09 -29.78 6.71
C GLU A 718 12.82 -29.02 7.08
N ASN A 719 12.74 -28.49 8.31
CA ASN A 719 11.58 -27.72 8.78
C ASN A 719 11.35 -26.42 7.98
N VAL A 720 12.39 -25.66 7.61
CA VAL A 720 12.23 -24.46 6.75
C VAL A 720 11.78 -24.85 5.33
N ASN A 721 12.40 -25.86 4.72
CA ASN A 721 11.99 -26.35 3.39
C ASN A 721 10.55 -26.89 3.42
N LEU A 722 10.15 -27.56 4.50
CA LEU A 722 8.80 -28.09 4.72
C LEU A 722 7.75 -26.98 4.83
N ILE A 723 8.04 -25.87 5.52
CA ILE A 723 7.15 -24.68 5.55
C ILE A 723 7.07 -24.04 4.15
N ASN A 724 8.21 -23.85 3.48
CA ASN A 724 8.28 -23.25 2.14
C ASN A 724 7.65 -24.13 1.04
N SER A 725 7.38 -25.41 1.34
CA SER A 725 6.88 -26.39 0.37
C SER A 725 5.49 -26.09 -0.20
N PHE A 726 4.77 -25.11 0.37
CA PHE A 726 3.49 -24.61 -0.10
C PHE A 726 3.54 -23.64 -1.28
N CYS A 727 4.72 -23.16 -1.69
CA CYS A 727 4.81 -22.29 -2.86
C CYS A 727 4.27 -23.02 -4.10
N GLU A 728 3.18 -22.50 -4.68
CA GLU A 728 2.49 -23.11 -5.83
C GLU A 728 3.36 -23.06 -7.10
N ASP A 729 4.24 -22.06 -7.21
CA ASP A 729 5.29 -22.00 -8.22
C ASP A 729 6.39 -23.04 -7.89
N LEU A 730 6.42 -24.10 -8.70
CA LEU A 730 7.38 -25.19 -8.58
C LEU A 730 8.84 -24.76 -8.79
N ARG A 731 9.09 -23.73 -9.59
CA ARG A 731 10.45 -23.20 -9.84
C ARG A 731 10.90 -22.34 -8.66
N MET A 732 10.06 -21.44 -8.17
CA MET A 732 10.35 -20.64 -6.97
C MET A 732 10.56 -21.54 -5.75
N LYS A 733 9.71 -22.55 -5.56
CA LYS A 733 9.87 -23.60 -4.54
C LYS A 733 11.23 -24.28 -4.62
N TYR A 734 11.61 -24.78 -5.80
CA TYR A 734 12.91 -25.44 -6.01
C TYR A 734 14.09 -24.51 -5.72
N VAL A 735 14.05 -23.27 -6.20
CA VAL A 735 15.13 -22.29 -6.00
C VAL A 735 15.28 -21.96 -4.51
N LEU A 736 14.18 -21.71 -3.78
CA LEU A 736 14.22 -21.46 -2.34
C LEU A 736 14.68 -22.68 -1.54
N GLU A 737 14.23 -23.89 -1.89
CA GLU A 737 14.65 -25.14 -1.25
C GLU A 737 16.17 -25.35 -1.39
N ARG A 738 16.72 -25.12 -2.59
CA ARG A 738 18.18 -25.16 -2.82
C ARG A 738 18.90 -24.06 -2.06
N LEU A 739 18.42 -22.81 -2.11
CA LEU A 739 19.04 -21.66 -1.44
C LEU A 739 19.15 -21.87 0.07
N VAL A 740 18.04 -22.23 0.73
CA VAL A 740 18.02 -22.53 2.18
C VAL A 740 18.94 -23.70 2.51
N THR A 741 18.93 -24.75 1.68
CA THR A 741 19.80 -25.92 1.88
C THR A 741 21.27 -25.54 1.80
N HIS A 742 21.69 -24.79 0.78
CA HIS A 742 23.08 -24.35 0.64
C HIS A 742 23.50 -23.35 1.74
N LEU A 743 22.65 -22.38 2.08
CA LEU A 743 22.92 -21.40 3.15
C LEU A 743 23.07 -22.06 4.52
N HIS A 744 22.18 -22.98 4.88
CA HIS A 744 22.28 -23.74 6.14
C HIS A 744 23.42 -24.77 6.12
N SER A 745 23.90 -25.18 4.94
CA SER A 745 25.08 -26.05 4.83
C SER A 745 26.36 -25.26 5.07
N PHE A 746 26.52 -24.12 4.39
CA PHE A 746 27.61 -23.16 4.62
C PHE A 746 27.73 -22.75 6.10
N ALA A 747 26.61 -22.41 6.76
CA ALA A 747 26.60 -22.04 8.16
C ALA A 747 27.04 -23.17 9.12
N ARG A 748 26.72 -24.44 8.80
CA ARG A 748 27.17 -25.61 9.57
C ARG A 748 28.62 -25.97 9.31
N GLU A 749 29.06 -25.89 8.05
CA GLU A 749 30.42 -26.18 7.60
C GLU A 749 31.43 -25.22 8.24
N THR A 750 31.15 -23.91 8.15
CA THR A 750 31.97 -22.85 8.76
C THR A 750 31.81 -22.75 10.27
N ARG A 751 30.71 -23.29 10.83
CA ARG A 751 30.25 -23.06 12.21
C ARG A 751 30.05 -21.57 12.53
N LEU A 752 29.48 -20.84 11.56
CA LEU A 752 29.31 -19.38 11.56
C LEU A 752 28.83 -18.84 12.93
N SER A 753 29.67 -18.04 13.58
CA SER A 753 29.32 -17.44 14.88
C SER A 753 28.37 -16.26 14.73
N SER A 754 27.67 -15.90 15.80
CA SER A 754 26.78 -14.73 15.84
C SER A 754 27.48 -13.41 15.48
N LYS A 755 28.81 -13.31 15.67
CA LYS A 755 29.61 -12.14 15.29
C LYS A 755 29.85 -12.09 13.78
N GLU A 756 30.19 -13.22 13.17
CA GLU A 756 30.42 -13.32 11.72
C GLU A 756 29.11 -13.19 10.94
N TRP A 757 28.02 -13.78 11.47
CA TRP A 757 26.66 -13.61 10.95
C TRP A 757 26.23 -12.13 10.99
N MET A 758 26.40 -11.44 12.12
CA MET A 758 26.07 -10.01 12.22
C MET A 758 26.97 -9.15 11.31
N ALA A 759 28.26 -9.47 11.17
CA ALA A 759 29.15 -8.80 10.24
C ALA A 759 28.71 -8.99 8.77
N GLY A 760 28.23 -10.19 8.41
CA GLY A 760 27.65 -10.47 7.09
C GLY A 760 26.35 -9.70 6.83
N LEU A 761 25.46 -9.61 7.81
CA LEU A 761 24.24 -8.80 7.71
C LEU A 761 24.55 -7.30 7.57
N LEU A 762 25.48 -6.77 8.37
CA LEU A 762 25.93 -5.38 8.26
C LEU A 762 26.60 -5.10 6.91
N PHE A 763 27.44 -6.01 6.41
CA PHE A 763 28.03 -5.91 5.08
C PHE A 763 26.98 -5.82 3.96
N LEU A 764 25.99 -6.73 3.95
CA LEU A 764 24.89 -6.70 2.97
C LEU A 764 24.02 -5.44 3.12
N THR A 765 23.90 -4.91 4.35
CA THR A 765 23.20 -3.63 4.63
C THR A 765 23.98 -2.43 4.09
N GLU A 766 25.31 -2.39 4.22
CA GLU A 766 26.14 -1.35 3.59
C GLU A 766 26.04 -1.43 2.06
N VAL A 767 26.08 -2.64 1.47
CA VAL A 767 25.95 -2.86 0.02
C VAL A 767 24.61 -2.34 -0.50
N GLY A 768 23.51 -2.62 0.20
CA GLY A 768 22.20 -2.06 -0.15
C GLY A 768 22.14 -0.53 -0.02
N LYS A 769 22.73 0.04 1.02
CA LYS A 769 22.70 1.49 1.29
C LYS A 769 23.48 2.35 0.28
N ILE A 770 24.48 1.79 -0.40
CA ILE A 770 25.28 2.52 -1.41
C ILE A 770 24.77 2.30 -2.85
N CYS A 771 23.70 1.51 -3.04
CA CYS A 771 23.08 1.34 -4.35
C CYS A 771 22.25 2.57 -4.77
N THR A 772 22.36 2.97 -6.03
CA THR A 772 21.62 4.07 -6.69
C THR A 772 21.30 3.70 -8.13
N ASP A 773 20.51 4.53 -8.82
CA ASP A 773 20.16 4.34 -10.24
C ASP A 773 21.38 4.25 -11.19
N VAL A 774 22.56 4.73 -10.77
CA VAL A 774 23.82 4.68 -11.52
C VAL A 774 24.92 3.84 -10.86
N ARG A 775 24.66 3.25 -9.68
CA ARG A 775 25.62 2.40 -8.96
C ARG A 775 24.91 1.19 -8.37
N GLN A 776 25.18 0.01 -8.91
CA GLN A 776 24.59 -1.24 -8.41
C GLN A 776 25.64 -2.10 -7.69
N GLU A 777 25.93 -1.77 -6.44
CA GLU A 777 26.92 -2.48 -5.59
C GLU A 777 26.51 -3.96 -5.36
N PHE A 778 25.21 -4.30 -5.40
CA PHE A 778 24.76 -5.69 -5.39
C PHE A 778 25.13 -6.47 -6.66
N ILE A 779 25.09 -5.83 -7.84
CA ILE A 779 25.60 -6.44 -9.08
C ILE A 779 27.12 -6.57 -8.97
N LEU A 780 27.81 -5.55 -8.48
CA LEU A 780 29.26 -5.61 -8.28
C LEU A 780 29.70 -6.70 -7.28
N LEU A 781 28.88 -6.99 -6.26
CA LEU A 781 29.08 -8.11 -5.36
C LEU A 781 28.86 -9.48 -6.05
N SER A 782 27.87 -9.58 -6.95
CA SER A 782 27.68 -10.77 -7.80
C SER A 782 28.87 -10.99 -8.74
N ASP A 783 29.37 -9.90 -9.35
CA ASP A 783 30.50 -9.88 -10.27
C ASP A 783 31.80 -10.35 -9.58
N ILE A 784 32.18 -9.75 -8.45
CA ILE A 784 33.40 -10.13 -7.73
C ILE A 784 33.33 -11.50 -7.03
N LEU A 785 32.16 -12.13 -7.00
CA LEU A 785 31.96 -13.51 -6.57
C LEU A 785 31.82 -14.50 -7.76
N GLY A 786 31.89 -14.01 -9.00
CA GLY A 786 31.77 -14.81 -10.23
C GLY A 786 30.36 -15.31 -10.55
N LEU A 787 29.34 -14.88 -9.78
CA LEU A 787 27.96 -15.35 -9.96
C LEU A 787 27.35 -14.82 -11.26
N SER A 788 27.66 -13.58 -11.66
CA SER A 788 27.12 -12.98 -12.89
C SER A 788 27.56 -13.74 -14.16
N VAL A 789 28.86 -14.07 -14.27
CA VAL A 789 29.42 -14.86 -15.39
C VAL A 789 28.83 -16.28 -15.40
N LEU A 790 28.58 -16.86 -14.23
CA LEU A 790 27.99 -18.20 -14.09
C LEU A 790 26.52 -18.23 -14.53
N VAL A 791 25.74 -17.19 -14.23
CA VAL A 791 24.34 -17.06 -14.66
C VAL A 791 24.25 -16.84 -16.17
N ASP A 792 25.05 -15.91 -16.74
CA ASP A 792 25.15 -15.71 -18.20
C ASP A 792 25.44 -17.04 -18.94
N SER A 793 26.42 -17.80 -18.44
CA SER A 793 26.82 -19.10 -19.00
C SER A 793 25.72 -20.18 -18.92
N PHE A 794 24.72 -20.03 -18.04
CA PHE A 794 23.55 -20.92 -17.99
C PHE A 794 22.39 -20.43 -18.87
N ASP A 795 22.20 -19.11 -18.98
CA ASP A 795 21.07 -18.55 -19.72
C ASP A 795 21.33 -18.43 -21.22
N HIS A 796 22.57 -18.16 -21.65
CA HIS A 796 23.02 -18.05 -23.04
C HIS A 796 24.13 -19.06 -23.40
N PRO A 797 23.89 -20.39 -23.29
CA PRO A 797 24.92 -21.39 -23.55
C PRO A 797 25.34 -21.37 -25.03
N LYS A 798 26.65 -21.24 -25.29
CA LYS A 798 27.21 -21.13 -26.64
C LYS A 798 27.82 -22.48 -27.11
N PRO A 799 27.57 -22.95 -28.34
CA PRO A 799 28.20 -24.16 -28.88
C PRO A 799 29.68 -23.92 -29.23
N PRO A 800 30.51 -24.99 -29.33
CA PRO A 800 31.93 -24.85 -29.66
C PRO A 800 32.16 -24.11 -30.98
N GLY A 801 32.89 -23.00 -30.94
CA GLY A 801 33.18 -22.15 -32.10
C GLY A 801 32.26 -20.94 -32.27
N ALA A 802 31.18 -20.82 -31.49
CA ALA A 802 30.47 -19.56 -31.32
C ALA A 802 31.25 -18.61 -30.39
N THR A 803 31.01 -17.30 -30.50
CA THR A 803 31.64 -16.33 -29.58
C THR A 803 31.00 -16.42 -28.20
N GLU A 804 31.85 -16.40 -27.16
CA GLU A 804 31.42 -16.52 -25.79
C GLU A 804 30.85 -15.23 -25.20
N GLY A 805 29.84 -15.37 -24.33
CA GLY A 805 29.34 -14.30 -23.50
C GLY A 805 30.28 -13.96 -22.33
N THR A 806 30.18 -12.73 -21.83
CA THR A 806 30.76 -12.29 -20.55
C THR A 806 29.95 -11.14 -19.94
N VAL A 807 30.32 -10.69 -18.73
CA VAL A 807 29.59 -9.65 -17.99
C VAL A 807 29.38 -8.35 -18.78
N LEU A 808 28.14 -7.85 -18.75
CA LEU A 808 27.76 -6.54 -19.27
C LEU A 808 28.51 -5.38 -18.58
N GLY A 809 28.75 -5.51 -17.28
CA GLY A 809 29.20 -4.42 -16.42
C GLY A 809 28.11 -3.35 -16.19
N PRO A 810 28.32 -2.42 -15.24
CA PRO A 810 27.30 -1.47 -14.82
C PRO A 810 27.19 -0.20 -15.69
N PHE A 811 27.92 -0.11 -16.81
CA PHE A 811 28.12 1.15 -17.56
C PHE A 811 27.50 1.19 -18.97
N HIS A 812 26.79 0.12 -19.39
CA HIS A 812 25.93 0.20 -20.58
C HIS A 812 24.75 1.16 -20.33
N THR A 813 24.37 1.95 -21.32
CA THR A 813 23.12 2.74 -21.28
C THR A 813 22.49 2.84 -22.67
N HIS A 814 21.18 3.03 -22.71
CA HIS A 814 20.44 3.27 -23.96
C HIS A 814 20.63 4.69 -24.55
N LYS A 815 21.41 5.57 -23.89
CA LYS A 815 21.76 6.91 -24.40
C LYS A 815 23.06 6.83 -25.20
N THR A 816 22.95 6.45 -26.46
CA THR A 816 24.10 6.20 -27.35
C THR A 816 23.79 6.65 -28.77
N ASN A 817 24.84 7.01 -29.53
CA ASN A 817 24.72 7.59 -30.87
C ASN A 817 24.76 6.50 -31.95
N TYR A 818 23.82 6.52 -32.89
CA TYR A 818 23.94 5.71 -34.11
C TYR A 818 25.05 6.27 -35.00
N ILE A 819 26.08 5.45 -35.25
CA ILE A 819 27.27 5.84 -36.01
C ILE A 819 27.35 5.15 -37.37
N ASN A 820 27.93 5.86 -38.33
CA ASN A 820 28.29 5.30 -39.63
C ASN A 820 29.64 4.57 -39.56
N HIS A 821 29.84 3.63 -40.48
CA HIS A 821 31.11 2.92 -40.64
C HIS A 821 32.30 3.89 -40.79
N GLY A 822 33.33 3.71 -39.97
CA GLY A 822 34.54 4.54 -39.94
C GLY A 822 34.44 5.84 -39.14
N ALA A 823 33.31 6.14 -38.50
CA ALA A 823 33.19 7.20 -37.51
C ALA A 823 33.98 6.88 -36.22
N ALA A 824 34.22 7.88 -35.37
CA ALA A 824 34.82 7.70 -34.05
C ALA A 824 33.76 7.46 -32.97
N VAL A 825 34.05 6.56 -32.00
CA VAL A 825 33.24 6.36 -30.78
C VAL A 825 33.73 7.17 -29.57
N SER A 826 34.99 7.63 -29.60
CA SER A 826 35.63 8.40 -28.52
C SER A 826 36.12 9.75 -29.02
N GLY A 827 35.91 10.81 -28.23
CA GLY A 827 36.42 12.16 -28.43
C GLY A 827 37.75 12.46 -27.70
N ASP A 828 38.27 11.52 -26.91
CA ASP A 828 39.50 11.71 -26.12
C ASP A 828 40.74 11.85 -27.04
N GLN A 829 41.49 12.94 -26.82
CA GLN A 829 42.68 13.29 -27.58
C GLN A 829 43.97 12.69 -27.00
N ASN A 830 43.90 12.06 -25.83
CA ASN A 830 45.05 11.49 -25.11
C ASN A 830 45.22 9.98 -25.33
N GLY A 831 44.15 9.27 -25.70
CA GLY A 831 44.20 7.83 -26.00
C GLY A 831 44.93 7.48 -27.30
N GLU A 832 45.60 6.33 -27.36
CA GLU A 832 46.26 5.85 -28.57
C GLU A 832 45.21 5.46 -29.63
N PRO A 833 45.14 6.12 -30.81
CA PRO A 833 44.00 5.92 -31.71
C PRO A 833 43.97 4.54 -32.38
N LEU A 834 42.88 3.80 -32.13
CA LEU A 834 42.63 2.44 -32.57
C LEU A 834 41.68 2.43 -33.79
N LEU A 835 41.98 1.59 -34.78
CA LEU A 835 41.00 1.16 -35.78
C LEU A 835 40.44 -0.20 -35.39
N VAL A 836 39.12 -0.32 -35.30
CA VAL A 836 38.42 -1.59 -35.08
C VAL A 836 37.77 -2.04 -36.38
N VAL A 837 38.08 -3.27 -36.83
CA VAL A 837 37.49 -3.89 -38.04
C VAL A 837 37.05 -5.31 -37.72
N CYS A 838 35.76 -5.51 -37.52
CA CYS A 838 35.20 -6.79 -37.08
C CYS A 838 34.13 -7.29 -38.06
N SER A 839 33.87 -8.60 -38.06
CA SER A 839 32.77 -9.19 -38.82
C SER A 839 31.82 -9.99 -37.93
N VAL A 840 30.57 -10.14 -38.38
CA VAL A 840 29.53 -10.94 -37.72
C VAL A 840 29.09 -12.06 -38.65
N LYS A 841 29.19 -13.30 -38.15
CA LYS A 841 28.87 -14.54 -38.84
C LYS A 841 27.92 -15.39 -37.99
N ASP A 842 27.28 -16.38 -38.59
CA ASP A 842 26.56 -17.43 -37.87
C ASP A 842 27.41 -18.68 -37.66
N THR A 843 26.84 -19.67 -36.96
CA THR A 843 27.44 -21.00 -36.70
C THR A 843 27.82 -21.78 -37.97
N GLN A 844 27.35 -21.36 -39.14
CA GLN A 844 27.63 -21.96 -40.45
C GLN A 844 28.67 -21.15 -41.25
N GLY A 845 29.23 -20.09 -40.66
CA GLY A 845 30.21 -19.20 -41.26
C GLY A 845 29.64 -18.21 -42.28
N ARG A 846 28.31 -18.07 -42.35
CA ARG A 846 27.63 -17.12 -43.26
C ARG A 846 27.61 -15.75 -42.60
N ALA A 847 27.85 -14.70 -43.38
CA ALA A 847 27.76 -13.32 -42.91
C ALA A 847 26.33 -12.96 -42.47
N VAL A 848 26.19 -12.19 -41.38
CA VAL A 848 24.88 -11.74 -40.86
C VAL A 848 24.74 -10.24 -41.08
N GLU A 849 23.88 -9.85 -42.03
CA GLU A 849 23.61 -8.45 -42.39
C GLU A 849 22.66 -7.76 -41.40
N ASN A 850 22.91 -6.48 -41.13
CA ASN A 850 22.06 -5.61 -40.33
C ASN A 850 21.78 -6.18 -38.91
N VAL A 851 22.81 -6.74 -38.28
CA VAL A 851 22.87 -6.94 -36.82
C VAL A 851 23.11 -5.58 -36.20
N LYS A 852 22.41 -5.24 -35.12
CA LYS A 852 22.68 -4.05 -34.31
C LYS A 852 23.82 -4.40 -33.34
N ILE A 853 24.87 -3.58 -33.30
CA ILE A 853 26.00 -3.73 -32.37
C ILE A 853 26.14 -2.45 -31.55
N ASP A 854 25.83 -2.54 -30.25
CA ASP A 854 26.18 -1.52 -29.25
C ASP A 854 27.64 -1.72 -28.82
N ILE A 855 28.40 -0.63 -28.74
CA ILE A 855 29.84 -0.60 -28.38
C ILE A 855 30.04 0.41 -27.25
N TRP A 856 30.85 0.06 -26.24
CA TRP A 856 31.32 1.00 -25.22
C TRP A 856 32.71 0.64 -24.66
N GLU A 857 33.49 1.66 -24.34
CA GLU A 857 34.85 1.59 -23.77
C GLU A 857 35.08 2.71 -22.76
N THR A 858 36.21 2.66 -22.04
CA THR A 858 36.67 3.76 -21.17
C THR A 858 37.47 4.80 -21.97
N ASP A 859 37.60 6.01 -21.41
CA ASP A 859 38.60 6.99 -21.84
C ASP A 859 40.03 6.53 -21.50
N SER A 860 41.06 7.30 -21.90
CA SER A 860 42.45 6.98 -21.56
C SER A 860 42.81 7.08 -20.07
N THR A 861 41.89 7.58 -19.22
CA THR A 861 42.04 7.60 -17.75
C THR A 861 41.36 6.42 -17.04
N GLY A 862 40.64 5.56 -17.78
CA GLY A 862 39.96 4.38 -17.24
C GLY A 862 38.55 4.64 -16.73
N HIS A 863 37.86 5.68 -17.19
CA HIS A 863 36.48 6.00 -16.83
C HIS A 863 35.54 5.95 -18.03
N TYR A 864 34.30 5.51 -17.80
CA TYR A 864 33.21 5.70 -18.76
C TYR A 864 32.62 7.11 -18.62
N ASP A 865 32.13 7.67 -19.73
CA ASP A 865 31.41 8.96 -19.80
C ASP A 865 30.37 9.18 -18.68
N VAL A 866 29.60 8.15 -18.34
CA VAL A 866 28.55 8.15 -17.30
C VAL A 866 29.08 8.22 -15.86
N GLN A 867 30.39 8.07 -15.63
CA GLN A 867 31.00 8.25 -14.30
C GLN A 867 31.30 9.71 -13.96
N TYR A 868 31.28 10.62 -14.96
CA TYR A 868 31.54 12.04 -14.74
C TYR A 868 30.27 12.79 -14.33
N SER A 869 30.38 13.65 -13.32
CA SER A 869 29.27 14.51 -12.83
C SER A 869 28.79 15.54 -13.85
N GLU A 870 29.57 15.80 -14.91
CA GLU A 870 29.26 16.72 -16.00
C GLU A 870 28.80 15.99 -17.28
N TYR A 871 28.31 14.75 -17.16
CA TYR A 871 27.78 13.96 -18.26
C TYR A 871 26.67 14.70 -19.04
N THR A 872 27.03 15.16 -20.24
CA THR A 872 26.21 16.04 -21.09
C THR A 872 26.01 15.49 -22.50
N PHE A 873 26.90 14.62 -22.97
CA PHE A 873 26.81 13.95 -24.27
C PHE A 873 27.45 12.54 -24.17
N PRO A 874 26.96 11.52 -24.90
CA PRO A 874 27.57 10.19 -24.93
C PRO A 874 28.97 10.21 -25.55
N ASP A 875 29.96 9.64 -24.88
CA ASP A 875 31.34 9.50 -25.38
C ASP A 875 31.94 8.13 -24.99
N GLY A 876 32.94 7.66 -25.75
CA GLY A 876 33.44 6.29 -25.65
C GLY A 876 32.39 5.22 -26.01
N ARG A 877 31.30 5.58 -26.70
CA ARG A 877 30.19 4.66 -27.01
C ARG A 877 29.47 4.98 -28.33
N GLY A 878 28.90 3.96 -28.97
CA GLY A 878 28.11 4.10 -30.19
C GLY A 878 27.31 2.86 -30.55
N VAL A 879 26.41 2.99 -31.53
CA VAL A 879 25.65 1.87 -32.12
C VAL A 879 25.90 1.83 -33.63
N ILE A 880 26.35 0.69 -34.11
CA ILE A 880 26.66 0.44 -35.53
C ILE A 880 25.83 -0.75 -36.03
N HIS A 881 25.68 -0.90 -37.34
CA HIS A 881 25.07 -2.10 -37.93
C HIS A 881 26.07 -2.81 -38.85
N SER A 882 26.01 -4.15 -38.92
CA SER A 882 26.80 -4.92 -39.89
C SER A 882 26.28 -4.73 -41.32
N ASP A 883 27.18 -4.69 -42.30
CA ASP A 883 26.80 -4.66 -43.72
C ASP A 883 26.45 -6.05 -44.29
N LYS A 884 26.13 -6.09 -45.59
CA LYS A 884 25.85 -7.30 -46.38
C LYS A 884 26.94 -8.40 -46.33
N ASP A 885 28.19 -8.03 -46.02
CA ASP A 885 29.32 -8.97 -45.89
C ASP A 885 29.59 -9.29 -44.41
N GLY A 886 28.70 -8.86 -43.50
CA GLY A 886 28.78 -9.02 -42.05
C GLY A 886 29.73 -8.01 -41.39
N LEU A 887 30.32 -7.09 -42.15
CA LEU A 887 31.43 -6.25 -41.70
C LEU A 887 30.92 -5.01 -40.94
N PHE A 888 31.64 -4.62 -39.90
CA PHE A 888 31.49 -3.32 -39.23
C PHE A 888 32.85 -2.78 -38.81
N TRP A 889 33.06 -1.47 -38.92
CA TRP A 889 34.30 -0.83 -38.51
C TRP A 889 34.09 0.58 -38.00
N PHE A 890 34.93 1.00 -37.06
CA PHE A 890 34.88 2.30 -36.41
C PHE A 890 36.27 2.66 -35.86
N LYS A 891 36.43 3.91 -35.43
CA LYS A 891 37.63 4.44 -34.80
C LYS A 891 37.38 4.60 -33.31
N ALA A 892 38.34 4.16 -32.52
CA ALA A 892 38.28 4.06 -31.07
C ALA A 892 39.60 4.61 -30.49
N ILE A 893 39.76 4.53 -29.18
CA ILE A 893 41.10 4.54 -28.57
C ILE A 893 41.51 3.11 -28.21
N THR A 894 42.77 2.90 -27.85
CA THR A 894 43.23 1.62 -27.33
C THR A 894 42.79 1.53 -25.87
N PRO A 895 41.98 0.52 -25.46
CA PRO A 895 41.49 0.43 -24.09
C PRO A 895 42.63 0.33 -23.07
N VAL A 896 42.36 0.80 -21.84
CA VAL A 896 43.29 0.80 -20.71
C VAL A 896 42.74 -0.03 -19.53
N PRO A 897 43.60 -0.55 -18.63
CA PRO A 897 43.12 -1.30 -17.47
C PRO A 897 42.62 -0.34 -16.39
N TYR A 898 41.44 -0.59 -15.85
CA TYR A 898 40.77 0.32 -14.92
C TYR A 898 40.23 -0.39 -13.66
N PRO A 899 40.17 0.29 -12.51
CA PRO A 899 39.61 -0.28 -11.29
C PRO A 899 38.08 -0.20 -11.29
N ILE A 900 37.41 -1.27 -10.85
CA ILE A 900 35.98 -1.20 -10.48
C ILE A 900 35.79 -0.28 -9.26
N PRO A 901 34.58 0.28 -9.03
CA PRO A 901 34.29 1.08 -7.83
C PRO A 901 34.67 0.34 -6.54
N HIS A 902 35.60 0.91 -5.77
CA HIS A 902 36.25 0.25 -4.63
C HIS A 902 36.35 1.11 -3.35
N ASP A 903 35.63 2.22 -3.34
CA ASP A 903 35.28 3.04 -2.17
C ASP A 903 34.18 2.38 -1.32
N GLY A 904 33.31 1.61 -1.96
CA GLY A 904 32.19 0.91 -1.36
C GLY A 904 32.56 -0.39 -0.61
N PRO A 905 31.58 -1.05 0.02
CA PRO A 905 31.80 -2.29 0.77
C PRO A 905 32.46 -3.40 -0.06
N VAL A 906 32.17 -3.50 -1.36
CA VAL A 906 32.83 -4.48 -2.24
C VAL A 906 34.33 -4.23 -2.30
N GLY A 907 34.76 -2.96 -2.38
CA GLY A 907 36.16 -2.58 -2.27
C GLY A 907 36.79 -2.93 -0.91
N LYS A 908 36.08 -2.66 0.19
CA LYS A 908 36.50 -3.08 1.54
C LYS A 908 36.68 -4.61 1.65
N LEU A 909 35.83 -5.39 0.97
CA LEU A 909 35.92 -6.85 0.92
C LEU A 909 37.11 -7.32 0.08
N LEU A 910 37.32 -6.77 -1.12
CA LEU A 910 38.50 -7.06 -1.93
C LEU A 910 39.80 -6.76 -1.19
N GLN A 911 39.88 -5.62 -0.49
CA GLN A 911 41.02 -5.27 0.36
C GLN A 911 41.25 -6.32 1.47
N LYS A 912 40.20 -6.78 2.16
CA LYS A 912 40.29 -7.85 3.18
C LYS A 912 40.73 -9.20 2.61
N LEU A 913 40.41 -9.46 1.34
CA LEU A 913 40.81 -10.66 0.60
C LEU A 913 42.19 -10.52 -0.09
N ASN A 914 42.86 -9.37 0.03
CA ASN A 914 44.09 -9.02 -0.70
C ASN A 914 43.94 -9.12 -2.24
N ARG A 915 42.75 -8.82 -2.78
CA ARG A 915 42.46 -8.73 -4.22
C ARG A 915 42.53 -7.28 -4.70
N HIS A 916 42.96 -7.08 -5.95
CA HIS A 916 42.89 -5.76 -6.60
C HIS A 916 41.50 -5.49 -7.20
N PRO A 917 41.11 -4.22 -7.37
CA PRO A 917 39.87 -3.85 -8.08
C PRO A 917 40.03 -3.80 -9.60
N TYR A 918 41.25 -3.92 -10.14
CA TYR A 918 41.50 -3.75 -11.57
C TYR A 918 40.86 -4.84 -12.44
N ARG A 919 40.29 -4.37 -13.56
CA ARG A 919 39.99 -5.15 -14.76
C ARG A 919 41.08 -4.90 -15.80
N PRO A 920 41.46 -5.90 -16.62
CA PRO A 920 42.35 -5.68 -17.76
C PRO A 920 41.70 -4.81 -18.84
N SER A 921 42.51 -4.24 -19.72
CA SER A 921 42.09 -3.47 -20.90
C SER A 921 41.09 -4.24 -21.77
N HIS A 922 39.91 -3.67 -22.03
CA HIS A 922 38.89 -4.29 -22.90
C HIS A 922 37.92 -3.29 -23.53
N MET A 923 37.27 -3.74 -24.60
CA MET A 923 36.17 -3.06 -25.29
C MET A 923 34.93 -3.95 -25.23
N HIS A 924 33.78 -3.40 -24.82
CA HIS A 924 32.52 -4.12 -24.74
C HIS A 924 31.74 -4.09 -26.06
N PHE A 925 30.99 -5.16 -26.31
CA PHE A 925 30.09 -5.32 -27.44
C PHE A 925 28.78 -5.99 -27.00
N MET A 926 27.64 -5.51 -27.50
CA MET A 926 26.35 -6.18 -27.36
C MET A 926 25.64 -6.28 -28.71
N PHE A 927 25.25 -7.49 -29.09
CA PHE A 927 24.67 -7.82 -30.40
C PHE A 927 23.19 -8.14 -30.29
N GLU A 928 22.38 -7.54 -31.17
CA GLU A 928 20.93 -7.71 -31.20
C GLU A 928 20.46 -7.95 -32.66
N LYS A 929 19.74 -9.06 -32.88
CA LYS A 929 19.17 -9.43 -34.18
C LYS A 929 18.03 -10.43 -33.99
N GLU A 930 16.87 -10.14 -34.57
CA GLU A 930 15.71 -11.05 -34.61
C GLU A 930 16.12 -12.45 -35.15
N GLY A 931 15.78 -13.51 -34.41
CA GLY A 931 16.15 -14.89 -34.71
C GLY A 931 17.52 -15.34 -34.20
N TYR A 932 18.31 -14.45 -33.59
CA TYR A 932 19.61 -14.77 -32.97
C TYR A 932 19.59 -14.59 -31.46
N ASP A 933 20.20 -15.54 -30.75
CA ASP A 933 20.41 -15.46 -29.31
C ASP A 933 21.30 -14.27 -28.96
N HIS A 934 20.93 -13.56 -27.91
CA HIS A 934 21.60 -12.34 -27.49
C HIS A 934 23.07 -12.63 -27.13
N LEU A 935 23.97 -11.71 -27.48
CA LEU A 935 25.38 -11.81 -27.11
C LEU A 935 25.83 -10.50 -26.49
N ILE A 936 26.09 -10.53 -25.20
CA ILE A 936 26.87 -9.53 -24.48
C ILE A 936 28.28 -10.10 -24.31
N THR A 937 29.29 -9.38 -24.75
CA THR A 937 30.68 -9.85 -24.69
C THR A 937 31.67 -8.68 -24.58
N ALA A 938 32.95 -8.98 -24.40
CA ALA A 938 34.03 -8.00 -24.41
C ALA A 938 35.30 -8.64 -24.97
N LEU A 939 36.11 -7.86 -25.68
CA LEU A 939 37.42 -8.30 -26.18
C LEU A 939 38.53 -7.70 -25.32
N TYR A 940 39.41 -8.56 -24.81
CA TYR A 940 40.46 -8.24 -23.84
C TYR A 940 41.83 -8.18 -24.52
N ILE A 941 42.69 -7.25 -24.14
CA ILE A 941 44.00 -7.07 -24.78
C ILE A 941 45.03 -8.04 -24.21
N ARG A 942 45.73 -8.79 -25.08
CA ARG A 942 46.77 -9.75 -24.66
C ARG A 942 47.97 -9.04 -24.05
N ASN A 943 48.51 -9.66 -22.99
CA ASN A 943 49.62 -9.21 -22.15
C ASN A 943 49.27 -8.00 -21.26
N ASP A 944 47.99 -7.73 -21.02
CA ASP A 944 47.56 -6.78 -19.99
C ASP A 944 48.01 -7.27 -18.59
N PRO A 945 48.51 -6.40 -17.70
CA PRO A 945 48.93 -6.78 -16.34
C PRO A 945 47.88 -7.51 -15.49
N TYR A 946 46.61 -7.41 -15.83
CA TYR A 946 45.47 -8.02 -15.13
C TYR A 946 44.72 -9.08 -15.95
N GLU A 947 45.22 -9.48 -17.12
CA GLU A 947 44.60 -10.50 -18.01
C GLU A 947 44.24 -11.77 -17.24
N SER A 948 45.19 -12.30 -16.46
CA SER A 948 45.01 -13.51 -15.66
C SER A 948 44.37 -13.30 -14.28
N SER A 949 43.84 -12.11 -13.97
CA SER A 949 43.39 -11.77 -12.62
C SER A 949 42.22 -10.78 -12.51
N ASP A 950 41.46 -10.54 -13.58
CA ASP A 950 40.27 -9.66 -13.62
C ASP A 950 39.41 -9.76 -12.34
N ALA A 951 39.15 -8.60 -11.71
CA ALA A 951 38.40 -8.50 -10.47
C ALA A 951 36.98 -9.13 -10.53
N VAL A 952 36.40 -9.21 -11.74
CA VAL A 952 35.04 -9.77 -11.98
C VAL A 952 35.04 -11.08 -12.78
N PHE A 953 36.21 -11.70 -13.00
CA PHE A 953 36.35 -12.98 -13.72
C PHE A 953 35.76 -13.01 -15.15
N GLY A 954 35.75 -11.87 -15.86
CA GLY A 954 35.14 -11.77 -17.19
C GLY A 954 36.02 -12.23 -18.35
N VAL A 955 37.32 -12.46 -18.13
CA VAL A 955 38.29 -12.87 -19.15
C VAL A 955 38.12 -14.35 -19.51
N LYS A 956 38.19 -14.63 -20.81
CA LYS A 956 38.17 -15.99 -21.39
C LYS A 956 39.18 -16.04 -22.54
N ASP A 957 39.95 -17.13 -22.65
CA ASP A 957 41.02 -17.29 -23.65
C ASP A 957 40.57 -16.99 -25.10
N SER A 958 39.31 -17.31 -25.43
CA SER A 958 38.65 -17.08 -26.73
C SER A 958 38.40 -15.60 -27.06
N LEU A 959 38.39 -14.74 -26.04
CA LEU A 959 38.12 -13.30 -26.10
C LEU A 959 39.39 -12.46 -25.94
N VAL A 960 40.56 -13.06 -25.71
CA VAL A 960 41.84 -12.35 -25.61
C VAL A 960 42.46 -12.15 -27.00
N VAL A 961 42.55 -10.89 -27.42
CA VAL A 961 42.99 -10.45 -28.77
C VAL A 961 44.33 -9.72 -28.73
N ASP A 962 45.08 -9.83 -29.83
CA ASP A 962 46.33 -9.09 -30.04
C ASP A 962 46.06 -7.79 -30.81
N ILE A 963 46.62 -6.67 -30.34
CA ILE A 963 46.59 -5.40 -31.08
C ILE A 963 47.64 -5.45 -32.20
N GLY A 964 47.15 -5.48 -33.45
CA GLY A 964 47.97 -5.35 -34.65
C GLY A 964 48.27 -3.89 -34.99
N LYS A 965 48.79 -3.67 -36.20
CA LYS A 965 48.97 -2.33 -36.78
C LYS A 965 48.36 -2.21 -38.17
N VAL A 966 47.83 -1.03 -38.47
CA VAL A 966 47.31 -0.67 -39.79
C VAL A 966 48.43 -0.68 -40.83
N ASP A 967 48.32 -1.52 -41.86
CA ASP A 967 49.23 -1.56 -43.02
C ASP A 967 48.80 -0.60 -44.14
N GLU A 968 49.61 -0.50 -45.20
CA GLU A 968 49.32 0.37 -46.37
C GLU A 968 47.96 0.05 -47.05
N ASN A 969 47.47 -1.20 -46.98
CA ASN A 969 46.22 -1.63 -47.60
C ASN A 969 45.00 -1.26 -46.75
N ILE A 970 45.08 -1.52 -45.44
CA ILE A 970 44.07 -1.18 -44.44
C ILE A 970 43.96 0.35 -44.31
N ALA A 971 45.09 1.07 -44.35
CA ALA A 971 45.14 2.52 -44.38
C ALA A 971 44.33 3.10 -45.56
N LYS A 972 44.59 2.61 -46.78
CA LYS A 972 43.87 2.99 -48.01
C LYS A 972 42.39 2.59 -47.97
N ARG A 973 42.05 1.43 -47.40
CA ARG A 973 40.67 0.90 -47.37
C ARG A 973 39.76 1.61 -46.37
N TYR A 974 40.28 1.95 -45.19
CA TYR A 974 39.47 2.46 -44.07
C TYR A 974 39.74 3.93 -43.71
N GLY A 975 40.70 4.59 -44.36
CA GLY A 975 40.98 6.01 -44.15
C GLY A 975 41.61 6.29 -42.78
N THR A 976 42.56 5.48 -42.38
CA THR A 976 43.34 5.59 -41.13
C THR A 976 44.84 5.64 -41.47
N PRO A 977 45.69 6.40 -40.76
CA PRO A 977 47.11 6.42 -41.07
C PRO A 977 47.79 5.06 -40.79
N GLU A 978 48.83 4.76 -41.58
CA GLU A 978 49.64 3.55 -41.41
C GLU A 978 50.36 3.56 -40.04
N GLY A 979 50.49 2.39 -39.40
CA GLY A 979 51.17 2.22 -38.11
C GLY A 979 50.30 2.46 -36.87
N HIS A 980 49.09 3.00 -37.03
CA HIS A 980 48.06 3.05 -35.98
C HIS A 980 47.72 1.66 -35.43
N ALA A 981 47.22 1.60 -34.19
CA ALA A 981 46.72 0.37 -33.59
C ALA A 981 45.53 -0.21 -34.39
N LEU A 982 45.43 -1.54 -34.45
CA LEU A 982 44.40 -2.26 -35.17
C LEU A 982 43.86 -3.43 -34.32
N LEU A 983 42.55 -3.47 -34.09
CA LEU A 983 41.82 -4.61 -33.53
C LEU A 983 40.99 -5.26 -34.64
N THR A 984 41.08 -6.59 -34.76
CA THR A 984 40.28 -7.38 -35.69
C THR A 984 39.71 -8.62 -35.02
N TYR A 985 38.41 -8.86 -35.16
CA TYR A 985 37.74 -10.04 -34.60
C TYR A 985 36.57 -10.51 -35.47
N ASP A 986 36.36 -11.82 -35.49
CA ASP A 986 35.23 -12.48 -36.16
C ASP A 986 34.24 -12.98 -35.10
N PHE A 987 33.14 -12.26 -34.92
CA PHE A 987 32.05 -12.65 -34.04
C PHE A 987 31.19 -13.73 -34.70
N VAL A 988 30.85 -14.77 -33.93
CA VAL A 988 30.00 -15.89 -34.37
C VAL A 988 28.78 -15.96 -33.47
N LEU A 989 27.63 -15.53 -33.99
CA LEU A 989 26.33 -15.55 -33.32
C LEU A 989 25.66 -16.93 -33.44
N VAL A 990 24.82 -17.21 -32.46
CA VAL A 990 24.01 -18.44 -32.34
C VAL A 990 22.56 -18.08 -32.64
N THR A 991 21.80 -18.94 -33.32
CA THR A 991 20.36 -18.71 -33.49
C THR A 991 19.59 -19.05 -32.22
N GLU A 992 18.44 -18.40 -31.97
CA GLU A 992 17.61 -18.68 -30.78
C GLU A 992 17.25 -20.18 -30.63
N PRO A 993 16.94 -20.94 -31.71
CA PRO A 993 16.70 -22.38 -31.61
C PRO A 993 17.95 -23.19 -31.21
N GLU A 994 19.15 -22.85 -31.71
CA GLU A 994 20.39 -23.54 -31.35
C GLU A 994 20.74 -23.34 -29.86
N ALA A 995 20.60 -22.11 -29.37
CA ALA A 995 20.79 -21.80 -27.94
C ALA A 995 19.76 -22.53 -27.07
N THR A 996 18.49 -22.57 -27.51
CA THR A 996 17.40 -23.27 -26.80
C THR A 996 17.63 -24.78 -26.76
N GLU A 997 18.01 -25.42 -27.87
CA GLU A 997 18.31 -26.85 -27.91
C GLU A 997 19.49 -27.20 -27.00
N LEU A 998 20.54 -26.37 -27.00
CA LEU A 998 21.71 -26.56 -26.14
C LEU A 998 21.37 -26.37 -24.65
N LYS A 999 20.52 -25.39 -24.31
CA LYS A 999 20.02 -25.15 -22.95
C LYS A 999 19.17 -26.33 -22.45
N GLU A 1000 18.27 -26.85 -23.30
CA GLU A 1000 17.50 -28.07 -23.01
C GLU A 1000 18.41 -29.30 -22.83
N LYS A 1001 19.42 -29.47 -23.69
CA LYS A 1001 20.37 -30.59 -23.60
C LYS A 1001 21.16 -30.53 -22.29
N ASN A 1002 21.74 -29.37 -21.97
CA ASN A 1002 22.51 -29.17 -20.75
C ASN A 1002 21.66 -29.42 -19.50
N MET A 1003 20.40 -28.97 -19.50
CA MET A 1003 19.43 -29.29 -18.42
C MET A 1003 19.14 -30.80 -18.33
N LYS A 1004 18.94 -31.50 -19.46
CA LYS A 1004 18.70 -32.96 -19.51
C LYS A 1004 19.93 -33.79 -19.15
N GLU A 1005 21.13 -33.21 -19.15
CA GLU A 1005 22.36 -33.83 -18.66
C GLU A 1005 22.57 -33.53 -17.17
N ALA A 1006 22.35 -32.30 -16.72
CA ALA A 1006 22.38 -31.92 -15.31
C ALA A 1006 21.34 -32.68 -14.45
N LEU A 1007 20.18 -33.04 -15.02
CA LEU A 1007 19.14 -33.85 -14.35
C LEU A 1007 19.48 -35.37 -14.24
N LYS A 1008 20.67 -35.80 -14.69
CA LYS A 1008 21.14 -37.20 -14.58
C LYS A 1008 22.27 -37.41 -13.57
N GLY A 1009 22.79 -36.32 -12.98
CA GLY A 1009 23.82 -36.32 -11.93
C GLY A 1009 23.23 -36.18 -10.53
#